data_AF-A0A9W8GD89-F1
#
_entry.id   AF-A0A9W8GD89-F1
#
_cell.length_a   1.000
_cell.length_b   1.000
_cell.length_c   1.000
_cell.angle_alpha   90.00
_cell.angle_beta   90.00
_cell.angle_gamma   90.00
#
_symmetry.space_group_name_H-M   'P 1'
#
loop_
_entity.id
_entity.type
_entity.pdbx_description
1 polymer ?
#
loop_
_entity_poly.entity_id
_entity_poly.type
_entity_poly.pdbx_seq_one_letter_code
_entity_poly.pdbx_strand_id
1 'polypeptide(L)'
;MSTMPNVIRTISSTAVTSDLFKVLHLYNKYRMVDGAAMLKVGESVGSELFVTGLVSTPIGRKIKLHVNLYRCGQKIATIESVFLSRGDSIDIVKTFDQVLDQRFIIRLDSKDDIAALEVKEWFVYREDVLARVSPGSDIEFCIDSKYHFKSESVYSSVSTVGHAFIKTRSGRSVYIADVNFECGTSAKDPVVEYLRRHEVALDSLLFDHDGYSLISLDETLQSQVRVPDSNWEYARVSADGNPVHVNTYVSEIAGLPGPITHGLWTSASTRALVEHYAANDEPERIRMYQADFVGMVLPQDKLRTELLHVGMKGGRMLVKGITSKVGGGSVLECTAEIEQPATAYVFTGQDSQEVGMGMELYKQSAAARDVWDRADRFMVAKYGVSLLKIVRTNLKELTARFGGRKGKAIRHNYMSLTRMCSSNKGRAVLSFPEITLGSFSHTYRSPIGLLNLTQFTQVALITLAVATMADMHTKLLIQKGAVFAGHSLGEYAALSSISGMFTLEDVLDIGFYRGMLMQSSVERDTQGYSLYGMVAVDPSRLGSGVDKSALTLAIGAICEHSDGLLEVVNYNVHGSQYVVAGTLHQLAMLRLVLDAISKQGAPTHGNWDSHISLIVGNILASPVDSKPVRGRVTIPLPGIDVPFHSRQLLSGVDEFRTLLQGKIRPEIMDYSALHLHYVPNLTALPFEVSREYFGLVHSITKSPVAASILDSWTDGALDSDDSVVRLAAALLVELLAYQFASPVQWIDTQEVLFGKLGVRRLIEVGVSPILSGMAAKTLKSEAFSDKRVEVLHVDRDRDAIYYTQSHEEAPEPIPSALLAPPELDTLPVATTVIEPVASVVQPPGTAEALVDVPLQTLDIVHALVAQKLKHPLAGISALKSIKTLVGGKSTLQNEIVSDLHKEFGSKVPNKAEELSLQDLAAAIGVFSSGLGKHAQAQLARLFSNKMPGGFSLSSVRSILQSAYGLGLQRQDALLLVALTMEPPSRLSGDAEAKAWLGTVAEAYAEKADISYAVSSAGGGSSGQAGAPVISSAEMEKMQQKQHEHIRQQIQVLARYAGMDLREGARMAENERAIALEAQSKLNIFLAEF
;
A
#
# COMPACT_ATOMS: atom_id res chain seq x y z
N MET A 1 10.89 -37.49 -12.39
CA MET A 1 11.28 -38.17 -11.13
C MET A 1 11.09 -37.18 -9.98
N SER A 2 10.64 -37.62 -8.81
CA SER A 2 10.38 -36.72 -7.66
C SER A 2 11.68 -36.22 -7.03
N THR A 3 11.67 -34.96 -6.58
CA THR A 3 12.83 -34.25 -6.05
C THR A 3 13.34 -34.82 -4.72
N MET A 4 12.41 -35.17 -3.80
CA MET A 4 12.76 -35.60 -2.44
C MET A 4 13.57 -36.91 -2.40
N PRO A 5 13.25 -37.96 -3.17
CA PRO A 5 14.09 -39.17 -3.22
C PRO A 5 15.53 -38.91 -3.69
N ASN A 6 15.75 -37.94 -4.58
CA ASN A 6 17.11 -37.58 -5.01
C ASN A 6 17.86 -36.82 -3.91
N VAL A 7 17.17 -35.95 -3.16
CA VAL A 7 17.73 -35.30 -1.98
C VAL A 7 18.14 -36.36 -0.95
N ILE A 8 17.24 -37.28 -0.60
CA ILE A 8 17.49 -38.37 0.36
C ILE A 8 18.65 -39.26 -0.13
N ARG A 9 18.67 -39.64 -1.41
CA ARG A 9 19.79 -40.42 -1.99
C ARG A 9 21.12 -39.70 -1.87
N THR A 10 21.13 -38.38 -2.07
CA THR A 10 22.34 -37.56 -2.01
C THR A 10 22.86 -37.45 -0.59
N ILE A 11 21.99 -37.19 0.39
CA ILE A 11 22.39 -37.11 1.80
C ILE A 11 22.79 -38.48 2.37
N SER A 12 22.21 -39.59 1.86
CA SER A 12 22.55 -40.96 2.24
C SER A 12 23.83 -41.49 1.59
N SER A 13 24.47 -40.71 0.72
CA SER A 13 25.78 -41.07 0.18
C SER A 13 26.85 -40.96 1.26
N THR A 14 27.70 -41.98 1.37
CA THR A 14 28.86 -41.98 2.27
C THR A 14 29.90 -40.91 1.91
N ALA A 15 29.83 -40.37 0.69
CA ALA A 15 30.64 -39.21 0.29
C ALA A 15 30.19 -37.92 1.00
N VAL A 16 28.98 -37.89 1.54
CA VAL A 16 28.30 -36.68 2.04
C VAL A 16 28.04 -36.76 3.54
N THR A 17 27.59 -37.91 4.08
CA THR A 17 27.35 -38.13 5.53
C THR A 17 27.99 -39.43 6.02
N SER A 18 28.42 -39.50 7.28
CA SER A 18 28.86 -40.77 7.90
C SER A 18 27.81 -41.38 8.83
N ASP A 19 26.89 -40.58 9.38
CA ASP A 19 25.81 -41.05 10.25
C ASP A 19 24.49 -40.33 9.94
N LEU A 20 23.59 -41.04 9.26
CA LEU A 20 22.28 -40.52 8.86
C LEU A 20 21.36 -40.17 10.04
N PHE A 21 21.54 -40.79 11.20
CA PHE A 21 20.68 -40.50 12.37
C PHE A 21 21.01 -39.16 13.03
N LYS A 22 22.15 -38.56 12.69
CA LYS A 22 22.60 -37.28 13.24
C LYS A 22 22.40 -36.10 12.29
N VAL A 23 21.76 -36.34 11.15
CA VAL A 23 21.45 -35.30 10.16
C VAL A 23 20.27 -34.46 10.63
N LEU A 24 20.48 -33.15 10.70
CA LEU A 24 19.45 -32.15 11.00
C LEU A 24 19.16 -31.32 9.74
N HIS A 25 17.90 -31.05 9.46
CA HIS A 25 17.51 -30.07 8.46
C HIS A 25 17.53 -28.69 9.13
N LEU A 26 18.40 -27.78 8.68
CA LEU A 26 18.56 -26.45 9.28
C LEU A 26 17.65 -25.41 8.65
N TYR A 27 17.60 -25.34 7.32
CA TYR A 27 16.72 -24.40 6.63
C TYR A 27 16.31 -24.92 5.25
N ASN A 28 15.14 -24.45 4.81
CA ASN A 28 14.62 -24.65 3.45
C ASN A 28 14.10 -23.32 2.89
N LYS A 29 14.47 -23.00 1.65
CA LYS A 29 14.05 -21.77 0.97
C LYS A 29 13.59 -22.08 -0.43
N TYR A 30 12.45 -21.52 -0.83
CA TYR A 30 12.02 -21.51 -2.22
C TYR A 30 11.99 -20.08 -2.76
N ARG A 31 12.36 -19.93 -4.02
CA ARG A 31 12.28 -18.66 -4.75
C ARG A 31 11.77 -18.90 -6.16
N MET A 32 10.65 -18.27 -6.51
CA MET A 32 10.09 -18.26 -7.85
C MET A 32 10.88 -17.29 -8.74
N VAL A 33 11.11 -17.68 -10.00
CA VAL A 33 11.69 -16.75 -11.00
C VAL A 33 10.68 -15.67 -11.32
N ASP A 34 11.05 -14.40 -11.26
CA ASP A 34 10.15 -13.27 -11.54
C ASP A 34 9.39 -13.45 -12.87
N GLY A 35 8.08 -13.21 -12.86
CA GLY A 35 7.19 -13.44 -14.02
C GLY A 35 6.78 -14.90 -14.25
N ALA A 36 7.43 -15.89 -13.60
CA ALA A 36 6.99 -17.27 -13.69
C ALA A 36 5.62 -17.48 -13.02
N ALA A 37 4.68 -18.05 -13.77
CA ALA A 37 3.37 -18.47 -13.28
C ALA A 37 3.49 -19.68 -12.34
N MET A 38 2.58 -19.80 -11.37
CA MET A 38 2.49 -20.94 -10.47
C MET A 38 2.27 -22.27 -11.19
N LEU A 39 2.58 -23.35 -10.48
CA LEU A 39 2.35 -24.72 -10.93
C LEU A 39 0.85 -25.03 -10.97
N LYS A 40 0.42 -25.70 -12.04
CA LYS A 40 -0.97 -26.14 -12.20
C LYS A 40 -1.06 -27.67 -12.22
N VAL A 41 -2.22 -28.20 -11.81
CA VAL A 41 -2.50 -29.64 -11.91
C VAL A 41 -2.42 -30.09 -13.37
N GLY A 42 -1.68 -31.17 -13.63
CA GLY A 42 -1.46 -31.71 -14.98
C GLY A 42 -0.17 -31.23 -15.66
N GLU A 43 0.55 -30.25 -15.08
CA GLU A 43 1.84 -29.81 -15.63
C GLU A 43 2.97 -30.82 -15.34
N SER A 44 3.90 -30.95 -16.30
CA SER A 44 5.13 -31.72 -16.13
C SER A 44 6.27 -30.81 -15.69
N VAL A 45 6.86 -31.11 -14.53
CA VAL A 45 7.95 -30.34 -13.93
C VAL A 45 9.22 -31.19 -13.87
N GLY A 46 10.30 -30.67 -14.44
CA GLY A 46 11.65 -31.22 -14.31
C GLY A 46 12.35 -30.65 -13.08
N SER A 47 13.30 -31.41 -12.51
CA SER A 47 14.18 -30.92 -11.44
C SER A 47 15.61 -31.35 -11.66
N GLU A 48 16.54 -30.46 -11.34
CA GLU A 48 17.99 -30.73 -11.31
C GLU A 48 18.52 -30.40 -9.92
N LEU A 49 19.25 -31.34 -9.31
CA LEU A 49 19.79 -31.22 -7.95
C LEU A 49 21.31 -31.08 -8.01
N PHE A 50 21.84 -30.10 -7.29
CA PHE A 50 23.27 -29.82 -7.15
C PHE A 50 23.66 -29.81 -5.68
N VAL A 51 24.82 -30.36 -5.34
CA VAL A 51 25.47 -30.13 -4.04
C VAL A 51 26.31 -28.88 -4.18
N THR A 52 25.84 -27.77 -3.61
CA THR A 52 26.52 -26.47 -3.71
C THR A 52 27.54 -26.27 -2.60
N GLY A 53 27.44 -26.98 -1.48
CA GLY A 53 28.43 -26.82 -0.42
C GLY A 53 28.55 -28.03 0.49
N LEU A 54 29.80 -28.31 0.87
CA LEU A 54 30.18 -29.21 1.95
C LEU A 54 31.14 -28.44 2.85
N VAL A 55 30.62 -27.86 3.93
CA VAL A 55 31.37 -26.93 4.79
C VAL A 55 31.55 -27.55 6.16
N SER A 56 32.80 -27.62 6.64
CA SER A 56 33.09 -28.07 8.00
C SER A 56 32.80 -26.94 8.99
N THR A 57 32.18 -27.28 10.11
CA THR A 57 31.89 -26.37 11.22
C THR A 57 32.24 -27.05 12.55
N PRO A 58 32.42 -26.30 13.65
CA PRO A 58 32.79 -26.89 14.95
C PRO A 58 31.82 -27.97 15.45
N ILE A 59 30.53 -27.86 15.09
CA ILE A 59 29.46 -28.78 15.52
C ILE A 59 29.19 -29.92 14.52
N GLY A 60 29.84 -29.91 13.36
CA GLY A 60 29.67 -30.93 12.31
C GLY A 60 29.77 -30.37 10.90
N ARG A 61 29.21 -31.09 9.94
CA ARG A 61 29.33 -30.81 8.50
C ARG A 61 28.03 -30.25 7.95
N LYS A 62 28.07 -29.04 7.39
CA LYS A 62 26.95 -28.44 6.65
C LYS A 62 26.95 -28.92 5.21
N ILE A 63 25.79 -29.38 4.74
CA ILE A 63 25.55 -29.86 3.37
C ILE A 63 24.52 -28.91 2.75
N LYS A 64 24.92 -28.20 1.70
CA LYS A 64 24.04 -27.28 0.98
C LYS A 64 23.61 -27.90 -0.34
N LEU A 65 22.30 -27.96 -0.56
CA LEU A 65 21.68 -28.46 -1.77
C LEU A 65 20.96 -27.33 -2.48
N HIS A 66 21.06 -27.31 -3.80
CA HIS A 66 20.34 -26.38 -4.67
C HIS A 66 19.58 -27.18 -5.72
N VAL A 67 18.31 -26.86 -5.92
CA VAL A 67 17.45 -27.51 -6.90
C VAL A 67 16.90 -26.47 -7.86
N ASN A 68 17.09 -26.67 -9.15
CA ASN A 68 16.41 -25.91 -10.20
C ASN A 68 15.16 -26.67 -10.64
N LEU A 69 14.02 -25.97 -10.70
CA LEU A 69 12.77 -26.50 -11.25
C LEU A 69 12.53 -25.93 -12.64
N TYR A 70 12.12 -26.79 -13.56
CA TYR A 70 11.90 -26.44 -14.97
C TYR A 70 10.50 -26.82 -15.44
N ARG A 71 9.89 -25.96 -16.25
CA ARG A 71 8.67 -26.25 -17.02
C ARG A 71 8.96 -25.96 -18.49
N CYS A 72 8.75 -26.96 -19.35
CA CYS A 72 9.04 -26.85 -20.79
C CYS A 72 10.45 -26.31 -21.12
N GLY A 73 11.46 -26.71 -20.33
CA GLY A 73 12.85 -26.26 -20.50
C GLY A 73 13.17 -24.89 -19.90
N GLN A 74 12.19 -24.13 -19.40
CA GLN A 74 12.40 -22.85 -18.73
C GLN A 74 12.47 -23.01 -17.21
N LYS A 75 13.44 -22.38 -16.57
CA LYS A 75 13.58 -22.36 -15.10
C LYS A 75 12.44 -21.55 -14.50
N ILE A 76 11.67 -22.14 -13.59
CA ILE A 76 10.50 -21.52 -12.94
C ILE A 76 10.71 -21.19 -11.47
N ALA A 77 11.56 -21.95 -10.78
CA ALA A 77 11.83 -21.77 -9.36
C ALA A 77 13.16 -22.42 -8.96
N THR A 78 13.66 -22.01 -7.81
CA THR A 78 14.84 -22.58 -7.15
C THR A 78 14.48 -22.99 -5.73
N ILE A 79 15.07 -24.09 -5.25
CA ILE A 79 14.95 -24.54 -3.86
C ILE A 79 16.35 -24.68 -3.29
N GLU A 80 16.60 -24.06 -2.15
CA GLU A 80 17.82 -24.23 -1.37
C GLU A 80 17.47 -24.99 -0.08
N SER A 81 18.28 -25.98 0.28
CA SER A 81 18.11 -26.74 1.53
C SER A 81 19.46 -26.99 2.16
N VAL A 82 19.55 -26.78 3.48
CA VAL A 82 20.79 -27.01 4.21
C VAL A 82 20.58 -27.98 5.34
N PHE A 83 21.45 -28.98 5.36
CA PHE A 83 21.49 -30.02 6.37
C PHE A 83 22.78 -29.93 7.19
N LEU A 84 22.75 -30.42 8.42
CA LEU A 84 23.90 -30.53 9.30
C LEU A 84 24.07 -31.98 9.75
N SER A 85 25.18 -32.61 9.39
CA SER A 85 25.59 -33.90 9.96
C SER A 85 26.42 -33.65 11.22
N ARG A 86 25.87 -33.95 12.41
CA ARG A 86 26.55 -33.67 13.69
C ARG A 86 27.69 -34.66 13.95
N GLY A 87 28.82 -34.15 14.46
CA GLY A 87 29.96 -34.97 14.86
C GLY A 87 30.85 -35.50 13.72
N ASP A 88 30.51 -35.21 12.46
CA ASP A 88 31.28 -35.60 11.29
C ASP A 88 32.28 -34.50 10.88
N SER A 89 33.58 -34.69 11.13
CA SER A 89 34.63 -33.82 10.56
C SER A 89 35.04 -34.32 9.17
N ILE A 90 35.03 -33.45 8.15
CA ILE A 90 35.77 -33.71 6.89
C ILE A 90 37.16 -33.13 7.03
N ASP A 91 38.14 -33.75 6.39
CA ASP A 91 39.35 -33.04 5.97
C ASP A 91 38.98 -31.74 5.25
N ILE A 92 39.39 -30.61 5.82
CA ILE A 92 39.03 -29.27 5.35
C ILE A 92 39.42 -29.04 3.88
N VAL A 93 40.43 -29.76 3.38
CA VAL A 93 40.89 -29.70 1.99
C VAL A 93 39.86 -30.23 0.99
N LYS A 94 38.90 -31.05 1.45
CA LYS A 94 37.79 -31.57 0.62
C LYS A 94 36.51 -30.74 0.75
N THR A 95 36.54 -29.65 1.52
CA THR A 95 35.37 -28.78 1.73
C THR A 95 35.33 -27.68 0.67
N PHE A 96 34.12 -27.34 0.26
CA PHE A 96 33.86 -26.28 -0.71
C PHE A 96 32.51 -25.64 -0.43
N ASP A 97 32.33 -24.43 -0.93
CA ASP A 97 31.08 -23.69 -0.88
C ASP A 97 30.87 -22.97 -2.22
N GLN A 98 29.67 -23.05 -2.75
CA GLN A 98 29.28 -22.42 -4.00
C GLN A 98 28.02 -21.60 -3.74
N VAL A 99 28.09 -20.32 -4.08
CA VAL A 99 26.99 -19.38 -3.96
C VAL A 99 26.57 -19.00 -5.38
N LEU A 100 25.33 -19.34 -5.73
CA LEU A 100 24.78 -19.20 -7.08
C LEU A 100 23.81 -18.01 -7.17
N ASP A 101 23.68 -17.43 -8.37
CA ASP A 101 22.73 -16.35 -8.72
C ASP A 101 22.83 -15.15 -7.75
N GLN A 102 24.06 -14.78 -7.36
CA GLN A 102 24.27 -13.57 -6.57
C GLN A 102 24.08 -12.35 -7.46
N ARG A 103 23.23 -11.43 -7.02
CA ARG A 103 22.94 -10.20 -7.76
C ARG A 103 23.37 -8.98 -6.97
N PHE A 104 24.14 -8.11 -7.62
CA PHE A 104 24.57 -6.83 -7.07
C PHE A 104 24.21 -5.73 -8.06
N ILE A 105 23.68 -4.61 -7.58
CA ILE A 105 23.49 -3.43 -8.41
C ILE A 105 24.38 -2.32 -7.86
N ILE A 106 25.30 -1.83 -8.68
CA ILE A 106 26.14 -0.68 -8.35
C ILE A 106 25.77 0.50 -9.24
N ARG A 107 25.78 1.71 -8.68
CA ARG A 107 25.63 2.95 -9.43
C ARG A 107 26.99 3.62 -9.57
N LEU A 108 27.31 4.02 -10.80
CA LEU A 108 28.58 4.68 -11.10
C LEU A 108 28.32 6.16 -11.38
N ASP A 109 28.42 7.02 -10.37
CA ASP A 109 28.01 8.43 -10.44
C ASP A 109 29.04 9.34 -11.11
N SER A 110 30.32 8.95 -11.12
CA SER A 110 31.41 9.74 -11.69
C SER A 110 32.21 8.98 -12.75
N LYS A 111 33.00 9.71 -13.54
CA LYS A 111 33.95 9.10 -14.48
C LYS A 111 35.05 8.32 -13.75
N ASP A 112 35.36 8.69 -12.51
CA ASP A 112 36.38 8.04 -11.70
C ASP A 112 35.87 6.68 -11.19
N ASP A 113 34.59 6.58 -10.84
CA ASP A 113 33.96 5.30 -10.45
C ASP A 113 33.97 4.31 -11.62
N ILE A 114 33.67 4.81 -12.82
CA ILE A 114 33.74 4.02 -14.05
C ILE A 114 35.18 3.54 -14.22
N ALA A 115 36.16 4.44 -14.29
CA ALA A 115 37.57 4.06 -14.45
C ALA A 115 38.05 3.08 -13.37
N ALA A 116 37.59 3.22 -12.12
CA ALA A 116 37.93 2.31 -11.03
C ALA A 116 37.40 0.88 -11.24
N LEU A 117 36.22 0.73 -11.85
CA LEU A 117 35.68 -0.57 -12.26
C LEU A 117 36.42 -1.11 -13.50
N GLU A 118 36.66 -0.28 -14.50
CA GLU A 118 37.29 -0.70 -15.77
C GLU A 118 38.73 -1.17 -15.60
N VAL A 119 39.43 -0.70 -14.56
CA VAL A 119 40.79 -1.14 -14.22
C VAL A 119 40.81 -2.51 -13.53
N LYS A 120 39.65 -3.05 -13.10
CA LYS A 120 39.62 -4.37 -12.45
C LYS A 120 39.87 -5.47 -13.48
N GLU A 121 40.94 -6.24 -13.26
CA GLU A 121 41.32 -7.36 -14.15
C GLU A 121 40.21 -8.41 -14.32
N TRP A 122 39.32 -8.55 -13.33
CA TRP A 122 38.20 -9.47 -13.38
C TRP A 122 36.98 -8.96 -14.16
N PHE A 123 36.96 -7.69 -14.56
CA PHE A 123 35.86 -7.08 -15.30
C PHE A 123 36.27 -6.91 -16.77
N VAL A 124 35.72 -7.75 -17.64
CA VAL A 124 36.15 -7.84 -19.05
C VAL A 124 35.04 -7.33 -19.96
N TYR A 125 35.23 -6.13 -20.52
CA TYR A 125 34.28 -5.58 -21.48
C TYR A 125 34.17 -6.42 -22.75
N ARG A 126 32.96 -6.46 -23.28
CA ARG A 126 32.70 -6.98 -24.60
C ARG A 126 33.08 -5.97 -25.69
N GLU A 127 33.79 -6.42 -26.71
CA GLU A 127 34.22 -5.59 -27.84
C GLU A 127 33.07 -5.16 -28.78
N ASP A 128 31.94 -5.87 -28.75
CA ASP A 128 30.81 -5.70 -29.68
C ASP A 128 29.70 -4.77 -29.16
N VAL A 129 29.86 -4.17 -27.99
CA VAL A 129 28.84 -3.33 -27.36
C VAL A 129 29.16 -1.84 -27.57
N LEU A 130 28.32 -1.15 -28.37
CA LEU A 130 28.40 0.31 -28.59
C LEU A 130 28.04 1.15 -27.34
N ALA A 131 27.36 0.55 -26.37
CA ALA A 131 26.93 1.21 -25.15
C ALA A 131 28.08 1.31 -24.14
N ARG A 132 28.72 2.48 -24.06
CA ARG A 132 29.69 2.78 -23.00
C ARG A 132 28.96 3.12 -21.71
N VAL A 133 29.46 2.63 -20.58
CA VAL A 133 29.01 3.05 -19.25
C VAL A 133 29.13 4.56 -19.15
N SER A 134 28.07 5.21 -18.67
CA SER A 134 28.02 6.66 -18.50
C SER A 134 27.79 7.02 -17.02
N PRO A 135 28.25 8.20 -16.55
CA PRO A 135 27.97 8.62 -15.17
C PRO A 135 26.47 8.60 -14.86
N GLY A 136 26.09 8.01 -13.73
CA GLY A 136 24.72 7.75 -13.30
C GLY A 136 24.11 6.44 -13.84
N SER A 137 24.90 5.54 -14.44
CA SER A 137 24.40 4.23 -14.91
C SER A 137 24.36 3.21 -13.76
N ASP A 138 23.30 2.40 -13.75
CA ASP A 138 23.17 1.24 -12.85
C ASP A 138 23.66 -0.01 -13.58
N ILE A 139 24.62 -0.70 -12.97
CA ILE A 139 25.15 -1.97 -13.48
C ILE A 139 24.72 -3.09 -12.55
N GLU A 140 23.95 -4.02 -13.11
CA GLU A 140 23.54 -5.27 -12.47
C GLU A 140 24.57 -6.36 -12.76
N PHE A 141 25.17 -6.90 -11.71
CA PHE A 141 26.09 -8.04 -11.76
C PHE A 141 25.34 -9.29 -11.33
N CYS A 142 25.32 -10.31 -12.19
CA CYS A 142 24.82 -11.64 -11.88
C CYS A 142 26.02 -12.59 -11.85
N ILE A 143 26.44 -13.02 -10.66
CA ILE A 143 27.67 -13.79 -10.46
C ILE A 143 27.45 -15.06 -9.64
N ASP A 144 28.24 -16.08 -9.96
CA ASP A 144 28.38 -17.32 -9.22
C ASP A 144 29.79 -17.36 -8.63
N SER A 145 29.90 -17.70 -7.35
CA SER A 145 31.17 -17.82 -6.65
C SER A 145 31.37 -19.24 -6.12
N LYS A 146 32.59 -19.75 -6.25
CA LYS A 146 33.03 -21.05 -5.74
C LYS A 146 34.27 -20.90 -4.89
N TYR A 147 34.22 -21.48 -3.71
CA TYR A 147 35.25 -21.41 -2.68
C TYR A 147 35.70 -22.82 -2.31
N HIS A 148 37.00 -23.09 -2.29
CA HIS A 148 37.56 -24.28 -1.63
C HIS A 148 38.32 -23.84 -0.40
N PHE A 149 38.27 -24.62 0.69
CA PHE A 149 38.88 -24.20 1.94
C PHE A 149 40.27 -24.84 2.14
N LYS A 150 41.16 -24.05 2.74
CA LYS A 150 42.45 -24.49 3.28
C LYS A 150 42.40 -24.59 4.81
N SER A 151 41.65 -23.70 5.44
CA SER A 151 41.36 -23.66 6.88
C SER A 151 39.98 -23.00 7.09
N GLU A 152 39.50 -22.89 8.33
CA GLU A 152 38.17 -22.33 8.64
C GLU A 152 37.96 -20.89 8.12
N SER A 153 39.03 -20.11 8.02
CA SER A 153 38.99 -18.69 7.63
C SER A 153 39.76 -18.36 6.35
N VAL A 154 40.33 -19.38 5.69
CA VAL A 154 41.18 -19.17 4.50
C VAL A 154 40.78 -20.14 3.40
N TYR A 155 40.51 -19.59 2.22
CA TYR A 155 40.25 -20.33 1.01
C TYR A 155 41.56 -20.81 0.36
N SER A 156 41.58 -22.04 -0.13
CA SER A 156 42.65 -22.58 -0.98
C SER A 156 42.52 -22.10 -2.43
N SER A 157 41.28 -21.90 -2.90
CA SER A 157 40.96 -21.23 -4.15
C SER A 157 39.62 -20.49 -4.06
N VAL A 158 39.55 -19.38 -4.79
CA VAL A 158 38.32 -18.60 -5.00
C VAL A 158 38.14 -18.42 -6.50
N SER A 159 36.96 -18.73 -7.02
CA SER A 159 36.58 -18.46 -8.39
C SER A 159 35.23 -17.77 -8.42
N THR A 160 35.14 -16.63 -9.10
CA THR A 160 33.90 -15.86 -9.24
C THR A 160 33.72 -15.50 -10.69
N VAL A 161 32.63 -15.99 -11.27
CA VAL A 161 32.32 -15.85 -12.70
C VAL A 161 30.91 -15.32 -12.87
N GLY A 162 30.64 -14.62 -13.97
CA GLY A 162 29.29 -14.15 -14.26
C GLY A 162 29.26 -13.05 -15.30
N HIS A 163 28.18 -12.30 -15.27
CA HIS A 163 27.87 -11.30 -16.30
C HIS A 163 27.42 -9.99 -15.67
N ALA A 164 27.83 -8.88 -16.28
CA ALA A 164 27.40 -7.54 -15.92
C ALA A 164 26.50 -6.95 -17.01
N PHE A 165 25.40 -6.34 -16.58
CA PHE A 165 24.38 -5.75 -17.43
C PHE A 165 24.16 -4.28 -17.05
N ILE A 166 24.10 -3.38 -18.02
CA ILE A 166 23.58 -2.02 -17.80
C ILE A 166 22.06 -2.07 -17.91
N LYS A 167 21.35 -1.54 -16.92
CA LYS A 167 19.93 -1.20 -17.10
C LYS A 167 19.84 0.10 -17.87
N THR A 168 19.28 0.05 -19.07
CA THR A 168 18.94 1.26 -19.83
C THR A 168 17.81 2.01 -19.13
N ARG A 169 17.61 3.28 -19.50
CA ARG A 169 16.42 4.04 -19.06
C ARG A 169 15.10 3.39 -19.49
N SER A 170 15.13 2.52 -20.49
CA SER A 170 14.02 1.68 -20.93
C SER A 170 13.84 0.39 -20.12
N GLY A 171 14.47 0.24 -18.95
CA GLY A 171 14.36 -0.98 -18.13
C GLY A 171 15.03 -2.22 -18.73
N ARG A 172 15.61 -2.12 -19.93
CA ARG A 172 16.27 -3.23 -20.63
C ARG A 172 17.67 -3.46 -20.06
N SER A 173 17.95 -4.67 -19.61
CA SER A 173 19.29 -5.08 -19.23
C SER A 173 20.11 -5.40 -20.48
N VAL A 174 21.08 -4.55 -20.80
CA VAL A 174 22.04 -4.75 -21.89
C VAL A 174 23.27 -5.41 -21.32
N TYR A 175 23.63 -6.58 -21.84
CA TYR A 175 24.82 -7.29 -21.44
C TYR A 175 26.09 -6.55 -21.91
N ILE A 176 27.00 -6.20 -20.99
CA ILE A 176 28.15 -5.31 -21.29
C ILE A 176 29.53 -5.93 -21.03
N ALA A 177 29.65 -6.84 -20.06
CA ALA A 177 30.96 -7.34 -19.63
C ALA A 177 30.86 -8.69 -18.92
N ASP A 178 31.86 -9.54 -19.13
CA ASP A 178 32.06 -10.76 -18.35
C ASP A 178 32.75 -10.41 -17.02
N VAL A 179 32.36 -11.12 -15.96
CA VAL A 179 33.10 -11.19 -14.71
C VAL A 179 33.85 -12.51 -14.69
N ASN A 180 35.17 -12.46 -14.56
CA ASN A 180 35.99 -13.65 -14.45
C ASN A 180 37.16 -13.42 -13.49
N PHE A 181 37.05 -13.99 -12.30
CA PHE A 181 38.07 -13.93 -11.27
C PHE A 181 38.44 -15.34 -10.81
N GLU A 182 39.74 -15.61 -10.72
CA GLU A 182 40.25 -16.80 -10.08
C GLU A 182 41.50 -16.43 -9.27
N CYS A 183 41.58 -16.91 -8.04
CA CYS A 183 42.78 -16.79 -7.23
C CYS A 183 43.03 -18.03 -6.39
N GLY A 184 44.29 -18.21 -5.98
CA GLY A 184 44.71 -19.28 -5.08
C GLY A 184 44.31 -18.98 -3.63
N THR A 185 45.30 -18.95 -2.73
CA THR A 185 45.01 -18.74 -1.31
C THR A 185 44.52 -17.32 -1.04
N SER A 186 43.32 -17.18 -0.48
CA SER A 186 42.74 -15.89 -0.12
C SER A 186 41.89 -16.00 1.15
N ALA A 187 41.83 -14.94 1.94
CA ALA A 187 40.92 -14.86 3.08
C ALA A 187 39.49 -14.43 2.69
N LYS A 188 39.34 -13.78 1.52
CA LYS A 188 38.08 -13.18 1.06
C LYS A 188 37.97 -13.22 -0.47
N ASP A 189 36.79 -12.96 -0.98
CA ASP A 189 36.52 -12.76 -2.41
C ASP A 189 36.60 -11.26 -2.77
N PRO A 190 37.64 -10.80 -3.50
CA PRO A 190 37.81 -9.39 -3.83
C PRO A 190 36.71 -8.83 -4.74
N VAL A 191 36.07 -9.66 -5.57
CA VAL A 191 34.98 -9.25 -6.46
C VAL A 191 33.76 -8.94 -5.63
N VAL A 192 33.32 -9.90 -4.81
CA VAL A 192 32.14 -9.74 -3.94
C VAL A 192 32.35 -8.62 -2.93
N GLU A 193 33.54 -8.48 -2.33
CA GLU A 193 33.85 -7.37 -1.41
C GLU A 193 33.90 -6.00 -2.12
N TYR A 194 34.26 -5.95 -3.40
CA TYR A 194 34.15 -4.72 -4.18
C TYR A 194 32.69 -4.37 -4.44
N LEU A 195 31.90 -5.34 -4.93
CA LEU A 195 30.50 -5.14 -5.27
C LEU A 195 29.68 -4.73 -4.03
N ARG A 196 29.81 -5.44 -2.90
CA ARG A 196 29.12 -5.07 -1.64
C ARG A 196 29.40 -3.65 -1.15
N ARG A 197 30.62 -3.14 -1.37
CA ARG A 197 30.99 -1.77 -0.95
C ARG A 197 30.38 -0.68 -1.82
N HIS A 198 30.07 -1.00 -3.07
CA HIS A 198 29.51 -0.06 -4.04
C HIS A 198 28.06 -0.40 -4.39
N GLU A 199 27.50 -1.43 -3.74
CA GLU A 199 26.13 -1.86 -3.90
C GLU A 199 25.24 -0.73 -3.42
N VAL A 200 24.32 -0.33 -4.30
CA VAL A 200 23.26 0.58 -3.89
C VAL A 200 22.22 -0.28 -3.20
N ALA A 201 22.02 -0.08 -1.90
CA ALA A 201 20.96 -0.71 -1.12
C ALA A 201 19.60 -0.19 -1.59
N LEU A 202 19.15 -0.62 -2.76
CA LEU A 202 17.89 -0.21 -3.39
C LEU A 202 16.84 -1.31 -3.37
N ASP A 203 17.19 -2.52 -2.96
CA ASP A 203 16.27 -3.66 -3.07
C ASP A 203 15.59 -4.01 -1.75
N SER A 204 15.88 -3.35 -0.63
CA SER A 204 15.08 -3.53 0.59
C SER A 204 15.11 -2.31 1.52
N LEU A 205 13.94 -1.94 2.02
CA LEU A 205 13.73 -0.93 3.05
C LEU A 205 13.02 -1.59 4.23
N LEU A 206 13.65 -1.60 5.41
CA LEU A 206 12.97 -1.99 6.65
C LEU A 206 12.24 -0.80 7.25
N PHE A 207 11.13 -1.04 7.92
CA PHE A 207 10.40 0.01 8.64
C PHE A 207 11.12 0.40 9.93
N ASP A 208 11.01 1.66 10.33
CA ASP A 208 11.66 2.20 11.54
C ASP A 208 11.11 1.62 12.86
N HIS A 209 10.03 0.84 12.82
CA HIS A 209 9.30 0.33 13.98
C HIS A 209 9.31 -1.20 14.07
N ASP A 210 10.29 -1.87 13.45
CA ASP A 210 10.38 -3.35 13.37
C ASP A 210 9.19 -4.06 12.67
N GLY A 211 8.26 -3.29 12.08
CA GLY A 211 7.11 -3.79 11.33
C GLY A 211 5.82 -3.90 12.14
N TYR A 212 4.69 -4.23 11.52
CA TYR A 212 3.40 -4.38 12.20
C TYR A 212 2.82 -5.78 12.02
N SER A 213 1.98 -6.21 12.98
CA SER A 213 1.35 -7.55 12.95
C SER A 213 0.35 -7.66 11.81
N LEU A 214 0.45 -8.74 11.04
CA LEU A 214 -0.54 -9.10 10.00
C LEU A 214 -1.70 -9.94 10.55
N ILE A 215 -1.59 -10.42 11.78
CA ILE A 215 -2.64 -11.19 12.47
C ILE A 215 -3.25 -10.29 13.54
N SER A 216 -4.56 -10.08 13.46
CA SER A 216 -5.32 -9.31 14.46
C SER A 216 -5.35 -10.01 15.82
N LEU A 217 -5.47 -9.25 16.91
CA LEU A 217 -5.63 -9.78 18.27
C LEU A 217 -6.79 -10.78 18.38
N ASP A 218 -7.92 -10.51 17.71
CA ASP A 218 -9.10 -11.38 17.70
C ASP A 218 -8.86 -12.70 16.93
N GLU A 219 -7.92 -12.69 15.99
CA GLU A 219 -7.57 -13.83 15.13
C GLU A 219 -6.39 -14.66 15.69
N THR A 220 -5.78 -14.22 16.79
CA THR A 220 -4.63 -14.92 17.41
C THR A 220 -4.96 -16.37 17.80
N LEU A 221 -6.20 -16.66 18.18
CA LEU A 221 -6.66 -18.04 18.43
C LEU A 221 -6.79 -18.86 17.14
N GLN A 222 -7.08 -18.22 16.01
CA GLN A 222 -7.20 -18.86 14.69
C GLN A 222 -5.83 -19.14 14.05
N SER A 223 -4.78 -18.43 14.47
CA SER A 223 -3.38 -18.71 14.09
C SER A 223 -2.79 -19.97 14.73
N GLN A 224 -3.54 -20.65 15.63
CA GLN A 224 -3.08 -21.86 16.28
C GLN A 224 -3.34 -23.11 15.45
N VAL A 225 -2.30 -23.88 15.19
CA VAL A 225 -2.39 -25.15 14.48
C VAL A 225 -2.04 -26.29 15.43
N ARG A 226 -2.90 -27.31 15.49
CA ARG A 226 -2.59 -28.57 16.16
C ARG A 226 -1.87 -29.49 15.19
N VAL A 227 -0.71 -29.97 15.60
CA VAL A 227 0.06 -30.96 14.83
C VAL A 227 -0.72 -32.28 14.78
N PRO A 228 -0.76 -32.98 13.63
CA PRO A 228 -1.35 -34.30 13.51
C PRO A 228 -0.87 -35.26 14.59
N ASP A 229 -1.69 -36.25 14.95
CA ASP A 229 -1.30 -37.36 15.82
C ASP A 229 -0.26 -38.29 15.17
N SER A 230 -0.18 -38.29 13.84
CA SER A 230 0.64 -39.19 13.06
C SER A 230 1.36 -38.47 11.92
N ASN A 231 2.65 -38.79 11.73
CA ASN A 231 3.46 -38.27 10.63
C ASN A 231 3.35 -39.10 9.34
N TRP A 232 2.60 -40.20 9.36
CA TRP A 232 2.51 -41.15 8.23
C TRP A 232 1.91 -40.52 6.97
N GLU A 233 0.89 -39.68 7.10
CA GLU A 233 0.25 -39.04 5.94
C GLU A 233 1.22 -38.12 5.20
N TYR A 234 1.96 -37.31 5.95
CA TYR A 234 2.97 -36.43 5.37
C TYR A 234 4.12 -37.22 4.75
N ALA A 235 4.61 -38.27 5.41
CA ALA A 235 5.64 -39.15 4.87
C ALA A 235 5.23 -39.76 3.53
N ARG A 236 3.96 -40.20 3.41
CA ARG A 236 3.40 -40.75 2.18
C ARG A 236 3.34 -39.71 1.04
N VAL A 237 2.88 -38.49 1.32
CA VAL A 237 2.69 -37.45 0.28
C VAL A 237 4.01 -36.81 -0.13
N SER A 238 4.91 -36.55 0.82
CA SER A 238 6.23 -35.95 0.56
C SER A 238 7.25 -36.93 -0.02
N ALA A 239 7.00 -38.24 0.14
CA ALA A 239 7.96 -39.32 -0.06
C ALA A 239 9.19 -39.22 0.87
N ASP A 240 9.09 -38.48 1.98
CA ASP A 240 10.08 -38.49 3.06
C ASP A 240 9.76 -39.61 4.06
N GLY A 241 10.28 -40.80 3.75
CA GLY A 241 10.16 -42.01 4.57
C GLY A 241 11.18 -42.11 5.71
N ASN A 242 11.79 -41.01 6.15
CA ASN A 242 12.79 -41.05 7.23
C ASN A 242 12.18 -41.65 8.51
N PRO A 243 12.71 -42.79 9.02
CA PRO A 243 12.07 -43.52 10.12
C PRO A 243 12.02 -42.77 11.45
N VAL A 244 12.86 -41.74 11.65
CA VAL A 244 12.84 -40.90 12.87
C VAL A 244 11.51 -40.14 13.05
N HIS A 245 10.68 -40.07 12.01
CA HIS A 245 9.37 -39.43 12.08
C HIS A 245 8.23 -40.41 12.34
N VAL A 246 8.42 -41.71 12.09
CA VAL A 246 7.33 -42.70 12.09
C VAL A 246 7.57 -43.90 13.00
N ASN A 247 8.81 -44.12 13.45
CA ASN A 247 9.19 -45.26 14.26
C ASN A 247 9.81 -44.81 15.59
N THR A 248 9.15 -45.15 16.69
CA THR A 248 9.57 -44.81 18.05
C THR A 248 10.96 -45.33 18.38
N TYR A 249 11.24 -46.61 18.08
CA TYR A 249 12.54 -47.23 18.37
C TYR A 249 13.69 -46.54 17.64
N VAL A 250 13.48 -46.17 16.37
CA VAL A 250 14.50 -45.47 15.59
C VAL A 250 14.73 -44.05 16.12
N SER A 251 13.66 -43.39 16.56
CA SER A 251 13.75 -42.06 17.18
C SER A 251 14.55 -42.10 18.48
N GLU A 252 14.32 -43.11 19.32
CA GLU A 252 15.08 -43.35 20.55
C GLU A 252 16.56 -43.64 20.26
N ILE A 253 16.87 -44.48 19.25
CA ILE A 253 18.24 -44.75 18.80
C ILE A 253 18.94 -43.45 18.35
N ALA A 254 18.20 -42.55 17.69
CA ALA A 254 18.70 -41.24 17.26
C ALA A 254 18.81 -40.21 18.41
N GLY A 255 18.42 -40.58 19.64
CA GLY A 255 18.44 -39.69 20.81
C GLY A 255 17.38 -38.60 20.78
N LEU A 256 16.25 -38.83 20.11
CA LEU A 256 15.14 -37.90 19.99
C LEU A 256 14.06 -38.19 21.06
N PRO A 257 13.25 -37.19 21.46
CA PRO A 257 12.21 -37.36 22.49
C PRO A 257 11.03 -38.27 22.06
N GLY A 258 11.02 -38.71 20.80
CA GLY A 258 9.98 -39.52 20.18
C GLY A 258 9.96 -39.27 18.67
N PRO A 259 8.98 -39.84 17.95
CA PRO A 259 8.81 -39.58 16.52
C PRO A 259 8.47 -38.10 16.28
N ILE A 260 9.49 -37.29 16.00
CA ILE A 260 9.32 -35.85 15.78
C ILE A 260 8.59 -35.62 14.45
N THR A 261 7.77 -34.57 14.39
CA THR A 261 7.13 -34.14 13.15
C THR A 261 8.15 -33.65 12.13
N HIS A 262 7.92 -33.94 10.85
CA HIS A 262 8.78 -33.46 9.75
C HIS A 262 8.87 -31.93 9.79
N GLY A 263 10.09 -31.37 9.79
CA GLY A 263 10.27 -29.91 9.74
C GLY A 263 9.58 -29.29 8.51
N LEU A 264 9.60 -29.99 7.37
CA LEU A 264 8.91 -29.53 6.16
C LEU A 264 7.38 -29.54 6.28
N TRP A 265 6.79 -30.35 7.17
CA TRP A 265 5.37 -30.23 7.53
C TRP A 265 5.12 -28.94 8.29
N THR A 266 5.95 -28.63 9.30
CA THR A 266 5.86 -27.36 10.06
C THR A 266 6.06 -26.15 9.15
N SER A 267 6.99 -26.24 8.20
CA SER A 267 7.20 -25.23 7.16
C SER A 267 5.96 -25.05 6.28
N ALA A 268 5.38 -26.13 5.75
CA ALA A 268 4.18 -26.06 4.93
C ALA A 268 2.97 -25.49 5.71
N SER A 269 2.80 -25.91 6.97
CA SER A 269 1.75 -25.40 7.86
C SER A 269 1.92 -23.90 8.13
N THR A 270 3.14 -23.44 8.36
CA THR A 270 3.42 -22.01 8.61
C THR A 270 3.22 -21.19 7.34
N ARG A 271 3.69 -21.69 6.20
CA ARG A 271 3.47 -21.06 4.89
C ARG A 271 1.98 -20.90 4.58
N ALA A 272 1.12 -21.86 4.95
CA ALA A 272 -0.32 -21.74 4.77
C ALA A 272 -0.92 -20.56 5.54
N LEU A 273 -0.41 -20.26 6.74
CA LEU A 273 -0.81 -19.07 7.50
C LEU A 273 -0.27 -17.78 6.85
N VAL A 274 0.96 -17.81 6.31
CA VAL A 274 1.51 -16.69 5.52
C VAL A 274 0.63 -16.43 4.30
N GLU A 275 0.19 -17.47 3.60
CA GLU A 275 -0.72 -17.39 2.46
C GLU A 275 -2.06 -16.74 2.84
N HIS A 276 -2.65 -17.21 3.94
CA HIS A 276 -3.93 -16.68 4.41
C HIS A 276 -3.84 -15.21 4.85
N TYR A 277 -2.95 -14.89 5.79
CA TYR A 277 -2.91 -13.58 6.44
C TYR A 277 -2.10 -12.52 5.68
N ALA A 278 -1.02 -12.91 5.00
CA ALA A 278 -0.15 -11.96 4.33
C ALA A 278 -0.42 -11.87 2.81
N ALA A 279 -0.79 -13.00 2.20
CA ALA A 279 -1.14 -13.07 0.78
C ALA A 279 -2.65 -13.00 0.50
N ASN A 280 -3.51 -12.90 1.52
CA ASN A 280 -4.98 -12.84 1.38
C ASN A 280 -5.57 -14.01 0.55
N ASP A 281 -5.08 -15.23 0.80
CA ASP A 281 -5.47 -16.45 0.07
C ASP A 281 -5.14 -16.41 -1.46
N GLU A 282 -4.18 -15.57 -1.87
CA GLU A 282 -3.67 -15.50 -3.24
C GLU A 282 -2.22 -16.04 -3.28
N PRO A 283 -2.01 -17.37 -3.39
CA PRO A 283 -0.70 -18.00 -3.29
C PRO A 283 0.35 -17.50 -4.29
N GLU A 284 -0.09 -16.98 -5.44
CA GLU A 284 0.77 -16.45 -6.52
C GLU A 284 1.55 -15.22 -6.08
N ARG A 285 1.06 -14.53 -5.05
CA ARG A 285 1.74 -13.37 -4.47
C ARG A 285 3.00 -13.78 -3.73
N ILE A 286 3.12 -15.00 -3.21
CA ILE A 286 4.33 -15.42 -2.49
C ILE A 286 5.43 -15.79 -3.49
N ARG A 287 6.46 -14.93 -3.58
CA ARG A 287 7.56 -15.07 -4.54
C ARG A 287 8.78 -15.76 -3.95
N MET A 288 8.98 -15.62 -2.66
CA MET A 288 10.03 -16.28 -1.90
C MET A 288 9.48 -16.63 -0.53
N TYR A 289 9.79 -17.83 -0.03
CA TYR A 289 9.68 -18.08 1.40
C TYR A 289 10.77 -19.02 1.88
N GLN A 290 11.27 -18.71 3.05
CA GLN A 290 12.33 -19.40 3.75
C GLN A 290 11.81 -19.81 5.14
N ALA A 291 12.14 -21.03 5.53
CA ALA A 291 11.88 -21.58 6.85
C ALA A 291 13.20 -22.05 7.46
N ASP A 292 13.52 -21.50 8.62
CA ASP A 292 14.66 -21.85 9.46
C ASP A 292 14.15 -22.69 10.65
N PHE A 293 14.65 -23.92 10.78
CA PHE A 293 14.21 -24.88 11.79
C PHE A 293 15.02 -24.69 13.07
N VAL A 294 14.39 -24.12 14.09
CA VAL A 294 15.03 -23.76 15.37
C VAL A 294 14.80 -24.83 16.43
N GLY A 295 13.65 -25.49 16.40
CA GLY A 295 13.24 -26.45 17.43
C GLY A 295 12.44 -27.63 16.88
N MET A 296 12.43 -28.73 17.64
CA MET A 296 11.71 -29.94 17.29
C MET A 296 10.24 -29.88 17.73
N VAL A 297 9.36 -30.43 16.91
CA VAL A 297 7.91 -30.50 17.15
C VAL A 297 7.51 -31.96 17.30
N LEU A 298 6.63 -32.26 18.25
CA LEU A 298 6.05 -33.59 18.45
C LEU A 298 4.61 -33.63 17.92
N PRO A 299 4.10 -34.82 17.54
CA PRO A 299 2.68 -35.02 17.27
C PRO A 299 1.81 -34.47 18.40
N GLN A 300 0.66 -33.91 18.07
CA GLN A 300 -0.28 -33.25 18.99
C GLN A 300 0.18 -31.95 19.67
N ASP A 301 1.41 -31.48 19.44
CA ASP A 301 1.82 -30.15 19.88
C ASP A 301 0.86 -29.09 19.29
N LYS A 302 0.63 -28.02 20.06
CA LYS A 302 -0.07 -26.83 19.57
C LYS A 302 0.96 -25.77 19.21
N LEU A 303 0.90 -25.31 17.97
CA LEU A 303 1.78 -24.27 17.45
C LEU A 303 1.00 -22.97 17.30
N ARG A 304 1.64 -21.84 17.59
CA ARG A 304 1.14 -20.48 17.32
C ARG A 304 2.14 -19.79 16.41
N THR A 305 1.64 -19.12 15.38
CA THR A 305 2.47 -18.34 14.45
C THR A 305 2.14 -16.86 14.59
N GLU A 306 3.18 -16.04 14.69
CA GLU A 306 3.10 -14.58 14.63
C GLU A 306 3.72 -14.12 13.31
N LEU A 307 3.08 -13.17 12.63
CA LEU A 307 3.50 -12.66 11.32
C LEU A 307 3.59 -11.14 11.36
N LEU A 308 4.71 -10.60 10.90
CA LEU A 308 5.04 -9.18 10.91
C LEU A 308 5.40 -8.73 9.50
N HIS A 309 4.80 -7.64 9.02
CA HIS A 309 5.25 -6.95 7.82
C HIS A 309 6.36 -5.96 8.21
N VAL A 310 7.61 -6.30 7.88
CA VAL A 310 8.81 -5.63 8.43
C VAL A 310 9.47 -4.64 7.46
N GLY A 311 9.06 -4.64 6.19
CA GLY A 311 9.64 -3.75 5.19
C GLY A 311 9.18 -4.05 3.78
N MET A 312 9.81 -3.40 2.81
CA MET A 312 9.53 -3.51 1.38
C MET A 312 10.78 -3.92 0.61
N LYS A 313 10.63 -4.69 -0.47
CA LYS A 313 11.71 -5.11 -1.38
C LYS A 313 11.27 -5.12 -2.83
N GLY A 314 11.75 -4.17 -3.62
CA GLY A 314 11.41 -4.06 -5.04
C GLY A 314 9.90 -4.03 -5.31
N GLY A 315 9.13 -3.33 -4.47
CA GLY A 315 7.66 -3.29 -4.55
C GLY A 315 6.94 -4.46 -3.88
N ARG A 316 7.65 -5.45 -3.32
CA ARG A 316 7.08 -6.58 -2.56
C ARG A 316 7.13 -6.30 -1.07
N MET A 317 6.16 -6.83 -0.34
CA MET A 317 6.14 -6.88 1.13
C MET A 317 7.18 -7.87 1.64
N LEU A 318 7.97 -7.47 2.63
CA LEU A 318 8.86 -8.35 3.40
C LEU A 318 8.16 -8.77 4.68
N VAL A 319 7.85 -10.05 4.79
CA VAL A 319 7.16 -10.61 5.96
C VAL A 319 8.11 -11.49 6.74
N LYS A 320 8.17 -11.29 8.06
CA LYS A 320 8.85 -12.17 9.01
C LYS A 320 7.82 -12.89 9.85
N GLY A 321 8.04 -14.17 10.13
CA GLY A 321 7.19 -14.94 11.01
C GLY A 321 7.96 -15.76 12.02
N ILE A 322 7.33 -16.01 13.16
CA ILE A 322 7.87 -16.86 14.22
C ILE A 322 6.77 -17.82 14.63
N THR A 323 7.06 -19.12 14.54
CA THR A 323 6.18 -20.18 15.02
C THR A 323 6.75 -20.77 16.30
N SER A 324 5.95 -20.76 17.37
CA SER A 324 6.32 -21.24 18.70
C SER A 324 5.34 -22.29 19.20
N LYS A 325 5.78 -23.16 20.10
CA LYS A 325 4.85 -24.03 20.83
C LYS A 325 4.04 -23.19 21.82
N VAL A 326 2.75 -23.49 21.98
CA VAL A 326 1.91 -22.81 22.98
C VAL A 326 2.47 -23.10 24.38
N GLY A 327 3.02 -22.08 25.04
CA GLY A 327 3.70 -22.19 26.35
C GLY A 327 5.14 -22.72 26.29
N GLY A 328 5.75 -22.79 25.10
CA GLY A 328 7.13 -23.24 24.90
C GLY A 328 7.94 -22.28 24.02
N GLY A 329 9.11 -22.74 23.56
CA GLY A 329 10.01 -21.94 22.72
C GLY A 329 9.65 -21.89 21.23
N SER A 330 10.37 -21.05 20.50
CA SER A 330 10.34 -20.98 19.03
C SER A 330 10.78 -22.31 18.41
N VAL A 331 10.08 -22.72 17.36
CA VAL A 331 10.38 -23.95 16.61
C VAL A 331 10.73 -23.66 15.16
N LEU A 332 10.22 -22.57 14.59
CA LEU A 332 10.48 -22.18 13.22
C LEU A 332 10.45 -20.66 13.09
N GLU A 333 11.45 -20.11 12.41
CA GLU A 333 11.43 -18.73 11.93
C GLU A 333 11.23 -18.73 10.42
N CYS A 334 10.44 -17.80 9.89
CA CYS A 334 10.24 -17.69 8.47
C CYS A 334 10.40 -16.28 7.95
N THR A 335 10.81 -16.16 6.70
CA THR A 335 10.81 -14.91 5.95
C THR A 335 10.14 -15.14 4.60
N ALA A 336 9.40 -14.15 4.12
CA ALA A 336 8.71 -14.22 2.83
C ALA A 336 8.78 -12.89 2.07
N GLU A 337 8.96 -12.98 0.75
CA GLU A 337 8.79 -11.86 -0.18
C GLU A 337 7.42 -12.05 -0.86
N ILE A 338 6.47 -11.15 -0.62
CA ILE A 338 5.08 -11.26 -1.06
C ILE A 338 4.71 -10.06 -1.94
N GLU A 339 4.18 -10.28 -3.14
CA GLU A 339 3.65 -9.21 -3.99
C GLU A 339 2.57 -8.42 -3.25
N GLN A 340 2.51 -7.11 -3.49
CA GLN A 340 1.34 -6.32 -3.08
C GLN A 340 0.08 -6.84 -3.81
N PRO A 341 -1.13 -6.60 -3.26
CA PRO A 341 -2.36 -6.85 -4.01
C PRO A 341 -2.29 -6.17 -5.38
N ALA A 342 -2.89 -6.78 -6.42
CA ALA A 342 -2.85 -6.23 -7.78
C ALA A 342 -3.31 -4.77 -7.80
N THR A 343 -2.34 -3.86 -7.98
CA THR A 343 -2.53 -2.42 -7.77
C THR A 343 -2.66 -1.68 -9.09
N ALA A 344 -3.65 -0.79 -9.16
CA ALA A 344 -3.74 0.23 -10.21
C ALA A 344 -3.43 1.61 -9.64
N TYR A 345 -2.53 2.35 -10.29
CA TYR A 345 -2.26 3.75 -9.96
C TYR A 345 -3.05 4.65 -10.91
N VAL A 346 -3.92 5.49 -10.35
CA VAL A 346 -4.71 6.45 -11.13
C VAL A 346 -4.32 7.88 -10.80
N PHE A 347 -4.20 8.72 -11.82
CA PHE A 347 -3.70 10.08 -11.68
C PHE A 347 -4.80 11.11 -11.95
N THR A 348 -5.02 12.02 -11.00
CA THR A 348 -6.10 13.01 -11.07
C THR A 348 -5.84 14.08 -12.15
N GLY A 349 -6.91 14.49 -12.82
CA GLY A 349 -6.90 15.56 -13.81
C GLY A 349 -6.95 16.98 -13.22
N GLN A 350 -7.25 17.94 -14.10
CA GLN A 350 -7.50 19.34 -13.71
C GLN A 350 -8.75 19.48 -12.83
N ASP A 351 -8.93 20.68 -12.26
CA ASP A 351 -10.02 21.07 -11.35
C ASP A 351 -9.87 20.61 -9.89
N SER A 352 -8.73 19.98 -9.57
CA SER A 352 -8.34 19.58 -8.21
C SER A 352 -7.31 20.51 -7.56
N GLN A 353 -6.79 21.50 -8.30
CA GLN A 353 -5.70 22.36 -7.82
C GLN A 353 -6.09 23.20 -6.61
N GLU A 354 -5.18 23.31 -5.65
CA GLU A 354 -5.34 24.19 -4.50
C GLU A 354 -4.03 24.92 -4.15
N VAL A 355 -4.16 26.05 -3.46
CA VAL A 355 -3.00 26.84 -3.03
C VAL A 355 -2.23 26.06 -1.97
N GLY A 356 -0.92 25.89 -2.18
CA GLY A 356 -0.06 25.14 -1.28
C GLY A 356 -0.05 23.62 -1.49
N MET A 357 -0.69 23.10 -2.54
CA MET A 357 -0.68 21.66 -2.83
C MET A 357 0.75 21.10 -2.90
N GLY A 358 0.97 19.92 -2.31
CA GLY A 358 2.26 19.23 -2.27
C GLY A 358 3.34 19.88 -1.42
N MET A 359 3.09 21.05 -0.81
CA MET A 359 4.12 21.77 -0.05
C MET A 359 4.44 21.12 1.29
N GLU A 360 3.56 20.28 1.82
CA GLU A 360 3.88 19.50 3.02
C GLU A 360 4.86 18.37 2.69
N LEU A 361 4.59 17.61 1.62
CA LEU A 361 5.53 16.59 1.12
C LEU A 361 6.88 17.21 0.70
N TYR A 362 6.87 18.41 0.09
CA TYR A 362 8.08 19.16 -0.23
C TYR A 362 8.98 19.41 0.99
N LYS A 363 8.41 19.64 2.18
CA LYS A 363 9.19 19.84 3.41
C LYS A 363 9.77 18.53 3.93
N GLN A 364 8.98 17.45 3.89
CA GLN A 364 9.28 16.17 4.54
C GLN A 364 10.18 15.26 3.69
N SER A 365 10.05 15.30 2.36
CA SER A 365 10.74 14.39 1.43
C SER A 365 11.82 15.10 0.63
N ALA A 366 13.05 14.58 0.66
CA ALA A 366 14.13 15.08 -0.18
C ALA A 366 13.85 14.84 -1.68
N ALA A 367 13.27 13.69 -2.03
CA ALA A 367 12.92 13.34 -3.40
C ALA A 367 11.84 14.27 -3.97
N ALA A 368 10.77 14.50 -3.21
CA ALA A 368 9.72 15.44 -3.62
C ALA A 368 10.25 16.86 -3.78
N ARG A 369 11.14 17.29 -2.87
CA ARG A 369 11.78 18.62 -2.92
C ARG A 369 12.61 18.80 -4.18
N ASP A 370 13.42 17.81 -4.56
CA ASP A 370 14.22 17.86 -5.77
C ASP A 370 13.34 18.01 -7.03
N VAL A 371 12.24 17.26 -7.11
CA VAL A 371 11.29 17.37 -8.22
C VAL A 371 10.73 18.78 -8.34
N TRP A 372 10.24 19.36 -7.24
CA TRP A 372 9.72 20.73 -7.24
C TRP A 372 10.79 21.78 -7.58
N ASP A 373 12.01 21.64 -7.04
CA ASP A 373 13.11 22.57 -7.30
C ASP A 373 13.61 22.47 -8.75
N ARG A 374 13.65 21.27 -9.33
CA ARG A 374 13.92 21.06 -10.77
C ARG A 374 12.83 21.66 -11.64
N ALA A 375 11.56 21.42 -11.31
CA ALA A 375 10.42 21.99 -12.03
C ALA A 375 10.46 23.53 -12.02
N ASP A 376 10.71 24.14 -10.86
CA ASP A 376 10.82 25.60 -10.74
C ASP A 376 12.01 26.14 -11.54
N ARG A 377 13.19 25.51 -11.43
CA ARG A 377 14.38 25.90 -12.22
C ARG A 377 14.10 25.83 -13.72
N PHE A 378 13.43 24.77 -14.18
CA PHE A 378 13.04 24.62 -15.57
C PHE A 378 12.09 25.74 -16.02
N MET A 379 11.02 25.99 -15.27
CA MET A 379 10.04 27.04 -15.59
C MET A 379 10.66 28.44 -15.61
N VAL A 380 11.59 28.71 -14.68
CA VAL A 380 12.34 29.98 -14.65
C VAL A 380 13.30 30.09 -15.83
N ALA A 381 14.03 29.02 -16.16
CA ALA A 381 14.99 29.04 -17.25
C ALA A 381 14.34 29.13 -18.63
N LYS A 382 13.21 28.44 -18.82
CA LYS A 382 12.52 28.34 -20.13
C LYS A 382 11.51 29.45 -20.35
N TYR A 383 10.70 29.76 -19.35
CA TYR A 383 9.55 30.68 -19.44
C TYR A 383 9.69 31.92 -18.55
N GLY A 384 10.72 32.01 -17.71
CA GLY A 384 10.96 33.19 -16.87
C GLY A 384 9.97 33.36 -15.71
N VAL A 385 9.28 32.28 -15.32
CA VAL A 385 8.25 32.28 -14.28
C VAL A 385 8.55 31.21 -13.23
N SER A 386 8.34 31.52 -11.95
CA SER A 386 8.54 30.57 -10.85
C SER A 386 7.24 29.85 -10.53
N LEU A 387 7.26 28.52 -10.72
CA LEU A 387 6.15 27.63 -10.40
C LEU A 387 5.90 27.59 -8.89
N LEU A 388 6.94 27.55 -8.07
CA LEU A 388 6.81 27.51 -6.61
C LEU A 388 6.12 28.77 -6.08
N LYS A 389 6.39 29.95 -6.65
CA LYS A 389 5.67 31.17 -6.28
C LYS A 389 4.18 31.08 -6.61
N ILE A 390 3.85 30.56 -7.80
CA ILE A 390 2.46 30.39 -8.23
C ILE A 390 1.72 29.44 -7.28
N VAL A 391 2.29 28.27 -6.98
CA VAL A 391 1.65 27.25 -6.13
C VAL A 391 1.51 27.73 -4.67
N ARG A 392 2.54 28.37 -4.11
CA ARG A 392 2.54 28.79 -2.69
C ARG A 392 1.64 29.97 -2.39
N THR A 393 1.47 30.89 -3.35
CA THR A 393 0.83 32.20 -3.07
C THR A 393 -0.33 32.54 -4.00
N ASN A 394 -0.52 31.79 -5.09
CA ASN A 394 -1.53 32.04 -6.11
C ASN A 394 -1.63 33.52 -6.53
N LEU A 395 -0.48 34.09 -6.92
CA LEU A 395 -0.36 35.48 -7.37
C LEU A 395 -1.40 35.78 -8.45
N LYS A 396 -1.93 37.01 -8.49
CA LYS A 396 -2.83 37.45 -9.57
C LYS A 396 -2.08 37.83 -10.85
N GLU A 397 -0.83 38.27 -10.69
CA GLU A 397 0.01 38.73 -11.80
C GLU A 397 1.45 38.28 -11.62
N LEU A 398 2.11 37.93 -12.73
CA LEU A 398 3.52 37.56 -12.75
C LEU A 398 4.14 37.96 -14.09
N THR A 399 5.27 38.68 -14.01
CA THR A 399 5.96 39.23 -15.17
C THR A 399 7.21 38.41 -15.50
N ALA A 400 7.23 37.79 -16.67
CA ALA A 400 8.42 37.25 -17.29
C ALA A 400 9.24 38.40 -17.90
N ARG A 401 10.51 38.52 -17.52
CA ARG A 401 11.41 39.59 -17.98
C ARG A 401 12.41 39.06 -19.00
N PHE A 402 12.58 39.79 -20.10
CA PHE A 402 13.41 39.41 -21.25
C PHE A 402 14.76 40.14 -21.30
N GLY A 403 15.22 40.68 -20.15
CA GLY A 403 16.49 41.37 -20.03
C GLY A 403 17.73 40.45 -20.08
N GLY A 404 18.83 40.96 -20.64
CA GLY A 404 20.12 40.25 -20.70
C GLY A 404 20.13 39.05 -21.64
N ARG A 405 21.23 38.26 -21.62
CA ARG A 405 21.39 37.10 -22.51
C ARG A 405 20.36 36.00 -22.24
N LYS A 406 20.09 35.71 -20.96
CA LYS A 406 19.09 34.71 -20.54
C LYS A 406 17.66 35.13 -20.93
N GLY A 407 17.29 36.39 -20.69
CA GLY A 407 15.96 36.91 -21.05
C GLY A 407 15.69 36.93 -22.56
N LYS A 408 16.72 37.17 -23.39
CA LYS A 408 16.60 37.03 -24.85
C LYS A 408 16.28 35.59 -25.28
N ALA A 409 16.88 34.59 -24.63
CA ALA A 409 16.59 33.18 -24.90
C ALA A 409 15.15 32.82 -24.48
N ILE A 410 14.71 33.25 -23.29
CA ILE A 410 13.31 33.07 -22.84
C ILE A 410 12.34 33.68 -23.85
N ARG A 411 12.60 34.91 -24.32
CA ARG A 411 11.78 35.56 -25.34
C ARG A 411 11.75 34.78 -26.65
N HIS A 412 12.88 34.23 -27.07
CA HIS A 412 12.94 33.37 -28.26
C HIS A 412 12.07 32.12 -28.08
N ASN A 413 12.10 31.49 -26.90
CA ASN A 413 11.22 30.36 -26.60
C ASN A 413 9.75 30.75 -26.76
N TYR A 414 9.32 31.89 -26.22
CA TYR A 414 7.95 32.40 -26.43
C TYR A 414 7.60 32.62 -27.90
N MET A 415 8.52 33.19 -28.66
CA MET A 415 8.34 33.45 -30.09
C MET A 415 8.34 32.17 -30.95
N SER A 416 8.91 31.08 -30.45
CA SER A 416 8.83 29.77 -31.12
C SER A 416 7.50 29.04 -30.89
N LEU A 417 6.68 29.51 -29.95
CA LEU A 417 5.36 28.93 -29.72
C LEU A 417 4.42 29.44 -30.81
N THR A 418 3.95 28.50 -31.62
CA THR A 418 2.96 28.76 -32.67
C THR A 418 1.59 28.21 -32.28
N ARG A 419 0.58 28.59 -33.06
CA ARG A 419 -0.74 28.01 -33.06
C ARG A 419 -1.30 27.96 -34.47
N MET A 420 -2.04 26.92 -34.80
CA MET A 420 -2.82 26.88 -36.04
C MET A 420 -4.12 27.68 -35.88
N CYS A 421 -4.42 28.55 -36.86
CA CYS A 421 -5.60 29.41 -36.81
C CYS A 421 -6.66 28.98 -37.84
N SER A 422 -7.84 28.57 -37.35
CA SER A 422 -8.96 28.09 -38.16
C SER A 422 -9.53 29.16 -39.10
N SER A 423 -9.54 30.43 -38.69
CA SER A 423 -10.03 31.55 -39.51
C SER A 423 -9.08 31.94 -40.66
N ASN A 424 -7.83 31.46 -40.66
CA ASN A 424 -6.78 31.90 -41.58
C ASN A 424 -6.24 30.78 -42.50
N LYS A 425 -7.13 29.88 -42.95
CA LYS A 425 -6.82 28.76 -43.86
C LYS A 425 -5.68 27.85 -43.37
N GLY A 426 -5.54 27.64 -42.06
CA GLY A 426 -4.54 26.72 -41.52
C GLY A 426 -3.09 27.20 -41.65
N ARG A 427 -2.83 28.51 -41.50
CA ARG A 427 -1.45 29.01 -41.30
C ARG A 427 -1.09 29.04 -39.82
N ALA A 428 0.17 28.71 -39.52
CA ALA A 428 0.76 28.88 -38.20
C ALA A 428 0.89 30.38 -37.87
N VAL A 429 0.38 30.77 -36.71
CA VAL A 429 0.44 32.12 -36.13
C VAL A 429 1.15 32.03 -34.79
N LEU A 430 1.78 33.10 -34.31
CA LEU A 430 2.37 33.13 -32.97
C LEU A 430 1.30 32.94 -31.89
N SER A 431 1.56 32.12 -30.87
CA SER A 431 0.64 31.96 -29.73
C SER A 431 0.60 33.24 -28.87
N PHE A 432 1.70 33.98 -28.83
CA PHE A 432 1.85 35.27 -28.15
C PHE A 432 2.24 36.36 -29.16
N PRO A 433 1.31 36.83 -30.01
CA PRO A 433 1.60 37.81 -31.05
C PRO A 433 2.12 39.16 -30.51
N GLU A 434 1.83 39.48 -29.25
CA GLU A 434 2.32 40.67 -28.54
C GLU A 434 3.80 40.57 -28.12
N ILE A 435 4.39 39.37 -28.13
CA ILE A 435 5.81 39.16 -27.82
C ILE A 435 6.62 39.23 -29.11
N THR A 436 7.36 40.33 -29.29
CA THR A 436 8.20 40.60 -30.46
C THR A 436 9.67 40.72 -30.07
N LEU A 437 10.57 40.87 -31.05
CA LEU A 437 11.99 41.18 -30.80
C LEU A 437 12.21 42.48 -30.01
N GLY A 438 11.23 43.39 -29.99
CA GLY A 438 11.25 44.63 -29.20
C GLY A 438 10.72 44.47 -27.77
N SER A 439 10.02 43.37 -27.45
CA SER A 439 9.37 43.20 -26.14
C SER A 439 10.41 42.96 -25.03
N PHE A 440 10.30 43.69 -23.92
CA PHE A 440 11.20 43.57 -22.76
C PHE A 440 10.64 42.69 -21.63
N SER A 441 9.34 42.44 -21.64
CA SER A 441 8.65 41.59 -20.67
C SER A 441 7.28 41.15 -21.18
N HIS A 442 6.74 40.10 -20.60
CA HIS A 442 5.35 39.67 -20.75
C HIS A 442 4.74 39.45 -19.35
N THR A 443 3.49 39.86 -19.12
CA THR A 443 2.84 39.73 -17.81
C THR A 443 1.59 38.89 -17.92
N TYR A 444 1.57 37.77 -17.20
CA TYR A 444 0.38 36.96 -17.00
C TYR A 444 -0.53 37.62 -15.98
N ARG A 445 -1.85 37.59 -16.24
CA ARG A 445 -2.88 38.16 -15.36
C ARG A 445 -4.04 37.19 -15.22
N SER A 446 -4.56 37.03 -14.01
CA SER A 446 -5.78 36.28 -13.72
C SER A 446 -6.52 36.89 -12.53
N PRO A 447 -7.82 37.24 -12.66
CA PRO A 447 -8.61 37.81 -11.55
C PRO A 447 -8.69 36.91 -10.31
N ILE A 448 -8.74 35.59 -10.56
CA ILE A 448 -8.87 34.53 -9.54
C ILE A 448 -7.51 33.88 -9.18
N GLY A 449 -6.41 34.39 -9.72
CA GLY A 449 -5.05 33.90 -9.47
C GLY A 449 -4.49 33.01 -10.58
N LEU A 450 -3.16 33.04 -10.74
CA LEU A 450 -2.43 32.39 -11.82
C LEU A 450 -2.44 30.86 -11.73
N LEU A 451 -2.65 30.28 -10.54
CA LEU A 451 -2.77 28.83 -10.39
C LEU A 451 -4.01 28.28 -11.14
N ASN A 452 -4.98 29.14 -11.45
CA ASN A 452 -6.18 28.80 -12.22
C ASN A 452 -6.03 29.06 -13.72
N LEU A 453 -4.87 29.53 -14.20
CA LEU A 453 -4.59 29.54 -15.62
C LEU A 453 -4.13 28.15 -16.05
N THR A 454 -4.85 27.56 -17.00
CA THR A 454 -4.67 26.17 -17.46
C THR A 454 -3.21 25.78 -17.68
N GLN A 455 -2.39 26.63 -18.30
CA GLN A 455 -0.97 26.35 -18.55
C GLN A 455 -0.11 26.22 -17.27
N PHE A 456 -0.50 26.87 -16.17
CA PHE A 456 0.18 26.73 -14.88
C PHE A 456 -0.44 25.63 -14.02
N THR A 457 -1.77 25.49 -14.07
CA THR A 457 -2.50 24.40 -13.40
C THR A 457 -1.95 23.04 -13.83
N GLN A 458 -1.77 22.83 -15.14
CA GLN A 458 -1.30 21.56 -15.68
C GLN A 458 0.10 21.21 -15.17
N VAL A 459 1.04 22.15 -15.28
CA VAL A 459 2.42 21.98 -14.83
C VAL A 459 2.48 21.71 -13.32
N ALA A 460 1.68 22.42 -12.53
CA ALA A 460 1.67 22.28 -11.09
C ALA A 460 1.13 20.91 -10.63
N LEU A 461 0.04 20.43 -11.23
CA LEU A 461 -0.53 19.11 -10.94
C LEU A 461 0.39 17.97 -11.39
N ILE A 462 1.02 18.08 -12.56
CA ILE A 462 2.05 17.11 -13.01
C ILE A 462 3.21 17.07 -12.01
N THR A 463 3.72 18.23 -11.57
CA THR A 463 4.84 18.30 -10.63
C THR A 463 4.49 17.64 -9.31
N LEU A 464 3.28 17.88 -8.78
CA LEU A 464 2.76 17.22 -7.58
C LEU A 464 2.77 15.70 -7.74
N ALA A 465 2.17 15.18 -8.82
CA ALA A 465 2.07 13.76 -9.05
C ALA A 465 3.45 13.09 -9.16
N VAL A 466 4.37 13.67 -9.94
CA VAL A 466 5.74 13.17 -10.08
C VAL A 466 6.49 13.24 -8.74
N ALA A 467 6.29 14.29 -7.94
CA ALA A 467 6.92 14.42 -6.62
C ALA A 467 6.41 13.37 -5.62
N THR A 468 5.10 13.09 -5.61
CA THR A 468 4.50 12.03 -4.80
C THR A 468 5.02 10.66 -5.18
N MET A 469 5.08 10.38 -6.48
CA MET A 469 5.60 9.10 -6.98
C MET A 469 7.10 8.95 -6.72
N ALA A 470 7.89 10.02 -6.83
CA ALA A 470 9.30 9.99 -6.46
C ALA A 470 9.50 9.64 -4.98
N ASP A 471 8.68 10.20 -4.08
CA ASP A 471 8.73 9.84 -2.66
C ASP A 471 8.39 8.36 -2.42
N MET A 472 7.33 7.86 -3.05
CA MET A 472 6.93 6.44 -2.97
C MET A 472 8.00 5.51 -3.56
N HIS A 473 8.66 5.91 -4.64
CA HIS A 473 9.74 5.15 -5.26
C HIS A 473 10.94 5.02 -4.31
N THR A 474 11.33 6.10 -3.62
CA THR A 474 12.44 6.03 -2.63
C THR A 474 12.14 5.11 -1.45
N LYS A 475 10.86 4.81 -1.21
CA LYS A 475 10.40 3.90 -0.16
C LYS A 475 10.03 2.50 -0.67
N LEU A 476 10.29 2.21 -1.96
CA LEU A 476 10.00 0.92 -2.61
C LEU A 476 8.53 0.49 -2.53
N LEU A 477 7.61 1.46 -2.52
CA LEU A 477 6.16 1.22 -2.37
C LEU A 477 5.45 0.93 -3.70
N ILE A 478 6.11 1.15 -4.84
CA ILE A 478 5.50 1.01 -6.16
C ILE A 478 5.58 -0.45 -6.61
N GLN A 479 4.43 -1.07 -6.87
CA GLN A 479 4.38 -2.43 -7.41
C GLN A 479 4.92 -2.46 -8.85
N LYS A 480 5.83 -3.40 -9.13
CA LYS A 480 6.36 -3.63 -10.48
C LYS A 480 5.27 -4.21 -11.39
N GLY A 481 5.14 -3.68 -12.60
CA GLY A 481 4.09 -4.11 -13.54
C GLY A 481 2.67 -3.72 -13.09
N ALA A 482 2.54 -2.71 -12.23
CA ALA A 482 1.24 -2.18 -11.85
C ALA A 482 0.53 -1.56 -13.07
N VAL A 483 -0.79 -1.72 -13.10
CA VAL A 483 -1.62 -1.05 -14.09
C VAL A 483 -1.67 0.44 -13.76
N PHE A 484 -1.71 1.30 -14.77
CA PHE A 484 -1.88 2.72 -14.53
C PHE A 484 -2.74 3.39 -15.60
N ALA A 485 -3.46 4.41 -15.15
CA ALA A 485 -4.30 5.26 -15.98
C ALA A 485 -4.25 6.68 -15.40
N GLY A 486 -4.65 7.68 -16.18
CA GLY A 486 -4.78 9.02 -15.63
C GLY A 486 -5.88 9.77 -16.31
N HIS A 487 -6.71 10.47 -15.53
CA HIS A 487 -7.86 11.18 -16.07
C HIS A 487 -7.40 12.47 -16.75
N SER A 488 -7.60 12.58 -18.06
CA SER A 488 -7.18 13.74 -18.86
C SER A 488 -5.69 14.08 -18.66
N LEU A 489 -5.38 15.19 -17.96
CA LEU A 489 -4.01 15.59 -17.64
C LEU A 489 -3.23 14.50 -16.89
N GLY A 490 -3.90 13.73 -16.04
CA GLY A 490 -3.27 12.68 -15.24
C GLY A 490 -2.54 11.64 -16.09
N GLU A 491 -2.95 11.43 -17.36
CA GLU A 491 -2.33 10.47 -18.28
C GLU A 491 -0.84 10.77 -18.51
N TYR A 492 -0.49 12.05 -18.64
CA TYR A 492 0.90 12.51 -18.80
C TYR A 492 1.72 12.30 -17.52
N ALA A 493 1.10 12.57 -16.36
CA ALA A 493 1.74 12.35 -15.07
C ALA A 493 1.98 10.85 -14.83
N ALA A 494 1.03 9.99 -15.21
CA ALA A 494 1.11 8.54 -15.09
C ALA A 494 2.24 7.96 -15.97
N LEU A 495 2.28 8.35 -17.25
CA LEU A 495 3.34 7.95 -18.19
C LEU A 495 4.73 8.44 -17.76
N SER A 496 4.83 9.64 -17.17
CA SER A 496 6.12 10.11 -16.65
C SER A 496 6.54 9.37 -15.38
N SER A 497 5.61 9.10 -14.47
CA SER A 497 5.93 8.61 -13.13
C SER A 497 6.06 7.08 -13.03
N ILE A 498 5.28 6.32 -13.80
CA ILE A 498 5.25 4.85 -13.73
C ILE A 498 6.16 4.22 -14.79
N SER A 499 6.03 4.62 -16.05
CA SER A 499 6.80 4.03 -17.15
C SER A 499 8.09 4.79 -17.48
N GLY A 500 8.31 5.96 -16.89
CA GLY A 500 9.51 6.78 -17.15
C GLY A 500 9.58 7.34 -18.58
N MET A 501 8.44 7.37 -19.30
CA MET A 501 8.38 7.77 -20.72
C MET A 501 8.93 9.18 -20.97
N PHE A 502 8.60 10.10 -20.05
CA PHE A 502 8.99 11.49 -20.12
C PHE A 502 9.89 11.85 -18.95
N THR A 503 10.95 12.62 -19.24
CA THR A 503 11.65 13.34 -18.17
C THR A 503 10.71 14.36 -17.52
N LEU A 504 11.02 14.77 -16.29
CA LEU A 504 10.28 15.83 -15.62
C LEU A 504 10.19 17.08 -16.51
N GLU A 505 11.32 17.52 -17.06
CA GLU A 505 11.38 18.70 -17.90
C GLU A 505 10.54 18.57 -19.18
N ASP A 506 10.50 17.38 -19.79
CA ASP A 506 9.67 17.11 -20.98
C ASP A 506 8.18 17.14 -20.66
N VAL A 507 7.75 16.48 -19.57
CA VAL A 507 6.32 16.45 -19.22
C VAL A 507 5.80 17.81 -18.78
N LEU A 508 6.63 18.65 -18.15
CA LEU A 508 6.28 20.03 -17.81
C LEU A 508 6.16 20.91 -19.07
N ASP A 509 7.04 20.72 -20.05
CA ASP A 509 6.98 21.37 -21.36
C ASP A 509 5.69 21.01 -22.10
N ILE A 510 5.36 19.71 -22.13
CA ILE A 510 4.12 19.19 -22.71
C ILE A 510 2.90 19.78 -22.00
N GLY A 511 2.86 19.74 -20.67
CA GLY A 511 1.74 20.27 -19.87
C GLY A 511 1.53 21.77 -20.06
N PHE A 512 2.63 22.55 -20.10
CA PHE A 512 2.56 23.99 -20.34
C PHE A 512 2.03 24.29 -21.75
N TYR A 513 2.59 23.63 -22.78
CA TYR A 513 2.18 23.83 -24.16
C TYR A 513 0.73 23.39 -24.40
N ARG A 514 0.33 22.24 -23.85
CA ARG A 514 -1.04 21.72 -23.91
C ARG A 514 -2.02 22.73 -23.33
N GLY A 515 -1.74 23.27 -22.14
CA GLY A 515 -2.61 24.27 -21.52
C GLY A 515 -2.69 25.58 -22.30
N MET A 516 -1.58 26.02 -22.89
CA MET A 516 -1.56 27.20 -23.76
C MET A 516 -2.35 26.97 -25.05
N LEU A 517 -2.16 25.84 -25.73
CA LEU A 517 -2.89 25.52 -26.96
C LEU A 517 -4.39 25.56 -26.71
N MET A 518 -4.87 24.87 -25.67
CA MET A 518 -6.29 24.86 -25.29
C MET A 518 -6.86 26.27 -25.12
N GLN A 519 -6.14 27.14 -24.43
CA GLN A 519 -6.55 28.52 -24.21
C GLN A 519 -6.56 29.35 -25.50
N SER A 520 -5.60 29.12 -26.39
CA SER A 520 -5.44 29.87 -27.64
C SER A 520 -6.35 29.41 -28.80
N SER A 521 -6.94 28.21 -28.67
CA SER A 521 -7.87 27.63 -29.65
C SER A 521 -9.30 28.19 -29.55
N VAL A 522 -9.58 28.99 -28.52
CA VAL A 522 -10.91 29.58 -28.29
C VAL A 522 -10.86 31.09 -28.51
N GLU A 523 -11.75 31.58 -29.38
CA GLU A 523 -11.93 33.01 -29.59
C GLU A 523 -12.60 33.64 -28.36
N ARG A 524 -12.09 34.81 -27.96
CA ARG A 524 -12.55 35.56 -26.80
C ARG A 524 -13.04 36.93 -27.23
N ASP A 525 -14.07 37.43 -26.56
CA ASP A 525 -14.60 38.75 -26.81
C ASP A 525 -13.71 39.86 -26.22
N THR A 526 -14.13 41.12 -26.37
CA THR A 526 -13.39 42.29 -25.87
C THR A 526 -13.22 42.33 -24.34
N GLN A 527 -14.02 41.55 -23.59
CA GLN A 527 -13.94 41.41 -22.14
C GLN A 527 -13.16 40.15 -21.73
N GLY A 528 -12.72 39.34 -22.70
CA GLY A 528 -11.95 38.12 -22.49
C GLY A 528 -12.82 36.87 -22.23
N TYR A 529 -14.14 36.95 -22.38
CA TYR A 529 -15.04 35.80 -22.22
C TYR A 529 -15.13 34.99 -23.51
N SER A 530 -15.30 33.67 -23.37
CA SER A 530 -15.59 32.81 -24.51
C SER A 530 -17.09 32.52 -24.63
N LEU A 531 -17.49 32.04 -25.80
CA LEU A 531 -18.85 31.55 -26.07
C LEU A 531 -19.06 30.10 -25.62
N TYR A 532 -18.10 29.48 -24.93
CA TYR A 532 -18.10 28.08 -24.57
C TYR A 532 -18.16 27.89 -23.05
N GLY A 533 -18.58 26.70 -22.65
CA GLY A 533 -18.53 26.27 -21.26
C GLY A 533 -18.66 24.76 -21.15
N MET A 534 -18.76 24.29 -19.91
CA MET A 534 -18.94 22.88 -19.59
C MET A 534 -19.97 22.71 -18.46
N VAL A 535 -20.76 21.65 -18.53
CA VAL A 535 -21.75 21.30 -17.51
C VAL A 535 -21.55 19.85 -17.08
N ALA A 536 -21.53 19.60 -15.77
CA ALA A 536 -21.68 18.26 -15.23
C ALA A 536 -23.15 17.85 -15.31
N VAL A 537 -23.41 16.64 -15.79
CA VAL A 537 -24.74 16.06 -15.96
C VAL A 537 -24.83 14.79 -15.11
N ASP A 538 -25.89 14.69 -14.31
CA ASP A 538 -26.19 13.52 -13.48
C ASP A 538 -27.51 12.88 -13.91
N PRO A 539 -27.49 11.94 -14.89
CA PRO A 539 -28.69 11.31 -15.41
C PRO A 539 -29.54 10.59 -14.37
N SER A 540 -28.97 10.19 -13.22
CA SER A 540 -29.74 9.57 -12.13
C SER A 540 -30.84 10.47 -11.57
N ARG A 541 -30.73 11.79 -11.80
CA ARG A 541 -31.71 12.81 -11.41
C ARG A 541 -32.87 12.99 -12.40
N LEU A 542 -32.85 12.30 -13.54
CA LEU A 542 -33.94 12.36 -14.52
C LEU A 542 -35.22 11.69 -14.02
N GLY A 543 -35.11 10.71 -13.11
CA GLY A 543 -36.24 9.98 -12.52
C GLY A 543 -36.17 8.47 -12.76
N SER A 544 -36.88 7.70 -11.93
CA SER A 544 -36.94 6.24 -12.05
C SER A 544 -37.67 5.81 -13.32
N GLY A 545 -37.05 4.98 -14.16
CA GLY A 545 -37.63 4.46 -15.41
C GLY A 545 -37.25 5.23 -16.68
N VAL A 546 -36.43 6.28 -16.58
CA VAL A 546 -35.85 6.97 -17.74
C VAL A 546 -34.64 6.19 -18.25
N ASP A 547 -34.58 5.94 -19.57
CA ASP A 547 -33.43 5.28 -20.18
C ASP A 547 -32.18 6.18 -20.05
N LYS A 548 -31.05 5.58 -19.66
CA LYS A 548 -29.77 6.28 -19.53
C LYS A 548 -29.26 6.78 -20.89
N SER A 549 -29.76 6.23 -22.00
CA SER A 549 -29.51 6.74 -23.36
C SER A 549 -30.14 8.12 -23.61
N ALA A 550 -31.08 8.58 -22.77
CA ALA A 550 -31.79 9.85 -22.94
C ALA A 550 -30.88 11.07 -23.03
N LEU A 551 -29.72 11.06 -22.34
CA LEU A 551 -28.73 12.14 -22.48
C LEU A 551 -28.17 12.21 -23.90
N THR A 552 -27.76 11.07 -24.46
CA THR A 552 -27.21 10.98 -25.81
C THR A 552 -28.25 11.36 -26.86
N LEU A 553 -29.49 10.88 -26.70
CA LEU A 553 -30.61 11.24 -27.58
C LEU A 553 -30.93 12.74 -27.52
N ALA A 554 -30.95 13.34 -26.32
CA ALA A 554 -31.17 14.77 -26.15
C ALA A 554 -30.08 15.61 -26.83
N ILE A 555 -28.82 15.23 -26.67
CA ILE A 555 -27.70 15.91 -27.35
C ILE A 555 -27.85 15.78 -28.87
N GLY A 556 -28.14 14.58 -29.39
CA GLY A 556 -28.36 14.34 -30.81
C GLY A 556 -29.47 15.22 -31.39
N ALA A 557 -30.65 15.21 -30.76
CA ALA A 557 -31.79 16.01 -31.20
C ALA A 557 -31.51 17.53 -31.15
N ILE A 558 -30.74 18.01 -30.19
CA ILE A 558 -30.34 19.42 -30.12
C ILE A 558 -29.38 19.76 -31.28
N CYS A 559 -28.39 18.92 -31.55
CA CYS A 559 -27.42 19.09 -32.62
C CYS A 559 -28.05 19.05 -34.02
N GLU A 560 -29.16 18.32 -34.21
CA GLU A 560 -29.92 18.34 -35.48
C GLU A 560 -30.52 19.72 -35.81
N HIS A 561 -30.77 20.54 -34.79
CA HIS A 561 -31.43 21.84 -34.94
C HIS A 561 -30.44 23.03 -34.86
N SER A 562 -29.17 22.78 -34.57
CA SER A 562 -28.16 23.84 -34.50
C SER A 562 -26.74 23.34 -34.74
N ASP A 563 -25.96 24.13 -35.46
CA ASP A 563 -24.54 23.87 -35.73
C ASP A 563 -23.60 24.13 -34.53
N GLY A 564 -24.15 24.60 -33.39
CA GLY A 564 -23.37 24.88 -32.19
C GLY A 564 -22.75 23.62 -31.58
N LEU A 565 -21.57 23.76 -30.96
CA LEU A 565 -20.92 22.64 -30.24
C LEU A 565 -21.78 22.18 -29.07
N LEU A 566 -22.00 20.85 -28.95
CA LEU A 566 -22.56 20.18 -27.78
C LEU A 566 -22.15 18.70 -27.78
N GLU A 567 -21.26 18.30 -26.88
CA GLU A 567 -20.65 16.96 -26.88
C GLU A 567 -20.39 16.46 -25.45
N VAL A 568 -20.60 15.18 -25.21
CA VAL A 568 -20.09 14.53 -23.99
C VAL A 568 -18.57 14.41 -24.12
N VAL A 569 -17.86 15.03 -23.20
CA VAL A 569 -16.39 15.11 -23.21
C VAL A 569 -15.75 14.31 -22.09
N ASN A 570 -16.50 13.97 -21.04
CA ASN A 570 -16.05 13.04 -20.02
C ASN A 570 -17.16 12.05 -19.65
N TYR A 571 -16.88 10.78 -19.83
CA TYR A 571 -17.67 9.65 -19.40
C TYR A 571 -17.11 9.20 -18.04
N ASN A 572 -17.58 9.75 -16.92
CA ASN A 572 -16.93 9.55 -15.61
C ASN A 572 -17.50 8.37 -14.80
N VAL A 573 -18.81 8.33 -14.59
CA VAL A 573 -19.48 7.27 -13.82
C VAL A 573 -20.79 6.90 -14.51
N HIS A 574 -20.94 5.61 -14.82
CA HIS A 574 -22.07 5.10 -15.58
C HIS A 574 -23.40 5.47 -14.93
N GLY A 575 -24.25 6.17 -15.68
CA GLY A 575 -25.60 6.58 -15.24
C GLY A 575 -25.66 7.69 -14.18
N SER A 576 -24.54 8.27 -13.73
CA SER A 576 -24.57 9.27 -12.65
C SER A 576 -23.62 10.46 -12.82
N GLN A 577 -22.58 10.37 -13.65
CA GLN A 577 -21.66 11.50 -13.82
C GLN A 577 -21.09 11.55 -15.24
N TYR A 578 -21.49 12.57 -15.97
CA TYR A 578 -20.99 12.92 -17.31
C TYR A 578 -20.60 14.40 -17.32
N VAL A 579 -19.70 14.80 -18.21
CA VAL A 579 -19.43 16.22 -18.48
C VAL A 579 -19.70 16.50 -19.95
N VAL A 580 -20.49 17.53 -20.20
CA VAL A 580 -20.85 17.98 -21.55
C VAL A 580 -20.22 19.34 -21.79
N ALA A 581 -19.48 19.47 -22.89
CA ALA A 581 -18.93 20.74 -23.36
C ALA A 581 -19.75 21.27 -24.53
N GLY A 582 -19.86 22.57 -24.64
CA GLY A 582 -20.61 23.17 -25.73
C GLY A 582 -20.58 24.68 -25.74
N THR A 583 -21.26 25.27 -26.71
CA THR A 583 -21.54 26.71 -26.66
C THR A 583 -22.53 27.01 -25.54
N LEU A 584 -22.42 28.19 -24.94
CA LEU A 584 -23.28 28.60 -23.81
C LEU A 584 -24.78 28.48 -24.14
N HIS A 585 -25.16 28.79 -25.37
CA HIS A 585 -26.52 28.61 -25.87
C HIS A 585 -26.95 27.13 -25.88
N GLN A 586 -26.13 26.24 -26.44
CA GLN A 586 -26.45 24.81 -26.50
C GLN A 586 -26.50 24.14 -25.12
N LEU A 587 -25.66 24.58 -24.19
CA LEU A 587 -25.69 24.12 -22.80
C LEU A 587 -26.97 24.56 -22.08
N ALA A 588 -27.45 25.78 -22.35
CA ALA A 588 -28.73 26.26 -21.85
C ALA A 588 -29.90 25.46 -22.43
N MET A 589 -29.86 25.13 -23.73
CA MET A 589 -30.83 24.25 -24.38
C MET A 589 -30.85 22.86 -23.72
N LEU A 590 -29.69 22.24 -23.54
CA LEU A 590 -29.56 20.93 -22.90
C LEU A 590 -30.17 20.92 -21.50
N ARG A 591 -29.89 21.95 -20.69
CA ARG A 591 -30.51 22.11 -19.37
C ARG A 591 -32.04 22.10 -19.47
N LEU A 592 -32.62 22.92 -20.35
CA LEU A 592 -34.07 23.05 -20.47
C LEU A 592 -34.72 21.74 -20.93
N VAL A 593 -34.09 21.04 -21.88
CA VAL A 593 -34.55 19.74 -22.38
C VAL A 593 -34.51 18.68 -21.27
N LEU A 594 -33.39 18.55 -20.54
CA LEU A 594 -33.28 17.58 -19.45
C LEU A 594 -34.21 17.90 -18.28
N ASP A 595 -34.41 19.18 -17.95
CA ASP A 595 -35.39 19.60 -16.93
C ASP A 595 -36.83 19.29 -17.36
N ALA A 596 -37.14 19.38 -18.66
CA ALA A 596 -38.44 19.01 -19.21
C ALA A 596 -38.66 17.48 -19.18
N ILE A 597 -37.66 16.69 -19.60
CA ILE A 597 -37.70 15.22 -19.51
C ILE A 597 -37.92 14.79 -18.06
N SER A 598 -37.16 15.37 -17.11
CA SER A 598 -37.31 15.10 -15.68
C SER A 598 -38.70 15.42 -15.13
N LYS A 599 -39.40 16.41 -15.70
CA LYS A 599 -40.77 16.77 -15.30
C LYS A 599 -41.83 15.89 -15.95
N GLN A 600 -41.64 15.48 -17.20
CA GLN A 600 -42.64 14.75 -17.98
C GLN A 600 -42.58 13.23 -17.74
N GLY A 601 -41.42 12.68 -17.36
CA GLY A 601 -41.23 11.26 -17.09
C GLY A 601 -41.04 10.42 -18.37
N ALA A 602 -41.19 9.10 -18.24
CA ALA A 602 -41.04 8.17 -19.37
C ALA A 602 -42.22 8.26 -20.35
N PRO A 603 -41.98 8.18 -21.68
CA PRO A 603 -43.03 8.24 -22.68
C PRO A 603 -43.94 7.00 -22.61
N THR A 604 -45.25 7.20 -22.79
CA THR A 604 -46.29 6.15 -22.68
C THR A 604 -46.10 4.98 -23.66
N HIS A 605 -45.45 5.21 -24.80
CA HIS A 605 -45.23 4.23 -25.87
C HIS A 605 -43.76 3.80 -26.03
N GLY A 606 -42.86 4.20 -25.12
CA GLY A 606 -41.44 3.82 -25.16
C GLY A 606 -40.60 4.44 -26.29
N ASN A 607 -41.18 5.25 -27.19
CA ASN A 607 -40.43 5.95 -28.26
C ASN A 607 -39.77 7.23 -27.71
N TRP A 608 -38.53 7.08 -27.24
CA TRP A 608 -37.74 8.17 -26.67
C TRP A 608 -37.32 9.22 -27.70
N ASP A 609 -36.91 8.81 -28.91
CA ASP A 609 -36.52 9.73 -29.98
C ASP A 609 -37.62 10.74 -30.30
N SER A 610 -38.83 10.27 -30.64
CA SER A 610 -39.94 11.16 -31.00
C SER A 610 -40.37 12.06 -29.84
N HIS A 611 -40.30 11.55 -28.61
CA HIS A 611 -40.64 12.33 -27.41
C HIS A 611 -39.63 13.46 -27.17
N ILE A 612 -38.34 13.16 -27.26
CA ILE A 612 -37.26 14.13 -27.07
C ILE A 612 -37.27 15.18 -28.18
N SER A 613 -37.42 14.79 -29.46
CA SER A 613 -37.50 15.74 -30.58
C SER A 613 -38.68 16.71 -30.43
N LEU A 614 -39.82 16.25 -29.93
CA LEU A 614 -40.97 17.12 -29.64
C LEU A 614 -40.67 18.11 -28.50
N ILE A 615 -39.97 17.69 -27.45
CA ILE A 615 -39.52 18.58 -26.36
C ILE A 615 -38.56 19.64 -26.91
N VAL A 616 -37.57 19.23 -27.70
CA VAL A 616 -36.59 20.13 -28.32
C VAL A 616 -37.29 21.17 -29.20
N GLY A 617 -38.17 20.73 -30.09
CA GLY A 617 -38.95 21.63 -30.96
C GLY A 617 -39.79 22.65 -30.19
N ASN A 618 -40.43 22.23 -29.09
CA ASN A 618 -41.20 23.13 -28.23
C ASN A 618 -40.33 24.19 -27.53
N ILE A 619 -39.13 23.82 -27.08
CA ILE A 619 -38.21 24.75 -26.42
C ILE A 619 -37.63 25.74 -27.45
N LEU A 620 -37.30 25.28 -28.65
CA LEU A 620 -36.80 26.13 -29.74
C LEU A 620 -37.81 27.19 -30.20
N ALA A 621 -39.11 26.98 -29.97
CA ALA A 621 -40.15 27.96 -30.26
C ALA A 621 -40.10 29.20 -29.34
N SER A 622 -39.28 29.19 -28.28
CA SER A 622 -39.12 30.30 -27.32
C SER A 622 -37.66 30.79 -27.26
N PRO A 623 -37.41 32.08 -27.00
CA PRO A 623 -36.05 32.59 -26.83
C PRO A 623 -35.37 31.99 -25.59
N VAL A 624 -34.12 31.53 -25.76
CA VAL A 624 -33.34 30.86 -24.70
C VAL A 624 -32.24 31.78 -24.20
N ASP A 625 -32.27 32.08 -22.90
CA ASP A 625 -31.17 32.79 -22.23
C ASP A 625 -29.94 31.88 -22.18
N SER A 626 -28.85 32.36 -22.79
CA SER A 626 -27.60 31.61 -22.93
C SER A 626 -26.76 31.59 -21.65
N LYS A 627 -27.22 32.20 -20.55
CA LYS A 627 -26.52 32.11 -19.26
C LYS A 627 -26.59 30.68 -18.71
N PRO A 628 -25.43 30.07 -18.40
CA PRO A 628 -25.40 28.74 -17.79
C PRO A 628 -25.88 28.84 -16.34
N VAL A 629 -27.13 28.44 -16.10
CA VAL A 629 -27.74 28.38 -14.76
C VAL A 629 -27.92 26.92 -14.38
N ARG A 630 -27.78 26.61 -13.09
CA ARG A 630 -28.01 25.26 -12.55
C ARG A 630 -29.42 24.75 -12.88
N GLY A 631 -29.50 23.54 -13.42
CA GLY A 631 -30.75 22.80 -13.63
C GLY A 631 -31.01 21.76 -12.53
N ARG A 632 -32.02 20.92 -12.72
CA ARG A 632 -32.24 19.74 -11.85
C ARG A 632 -31.17 18.68 -12.06
N VAL A 633 -30.82 18.47 -13.33
CA VAL A 633 -29.92 17.40 -13.80
C VAL A 633 -28.51 17.94 -14.11
N THR A 634 -28.41 19.22 -14.46
CA THR A 634 -27.15 19.85 -14.92
C THR A 634 -26.58 20.85 -13.91
N ILE A 635 -25.25 20.87 -13.78
CA ILE A 635 -24.49 21.78 -12.92
C ILE A 635 -23.37 22.41 -13.76
N PRO A 636 -23.43 23.71 -14.06
CA PRO A 636 -22.34 24.41 -14.74
C PRO A 636 -21.03 24.33 -13.96
N LEU A 637 -19.92 24.11 -14.67
CA LEU A 637 -18.58 24.12 -14.10
C LEU A 637 -18.05 25.56 -14.08
N PRO A 638 -17.87 26.18 -12.90
CA PRO A 638 -17.50 27.57 -12.81
C PRO A 638 -16.06 27.81 -13.26
N GLY A 639 -15.84 28.85 -14.07
CA GLY A 639 -14.49 29.26 -14.49
C GLY A 639 -13.88 28.45 -15.64
N ILE A 640 -14.59 27.44 -16.16
CA ILE A 640 -14.16 26.68 -17.33
C ILE A 640 -14.85 27.24 -18.57
N ASP A 641 -14.05 27.85 -19.43
CA ASP A 641 -14.50 28.55 -20.64
C ASP A 641 -13.87 28.00 -21.93
N VAL A 642 -13.22 26.83 -21.84
CA VAL A 642 -12.65 26.11 -22.98
C VAL A 642 -13.30 24.72 -23.04
N PRO A 643 -13.80 24.28 -24.20
CA PRO A 643 -14.45 22.98 -24.34
C PRO A 643 -13.38 21.88 -24.56
N PHE A 644 -12.63 21.52 -23.52
CA PHE A 644 -11.61 20.48 -23.60
C PHE A 644 -12.20 19.14 -24.06
N HIS A 645 -11.39 18.29 -24.71
CA HIS A 645 -11.80 16.96 -25.20
C HIS A 645 -12.95 16.95 -26.21
N SER A 646 -13.28 18.10 -26.80
CA SER A 646 -14.29 18.23 -27.84
C SER A 646 -13.66 18.41 -29.23
N ARG A 647 -14.47 18.20 -30.27
CA ARG A 647 -14.04 18.40 -31.67
C ARG A 647 -13.55 19.81 -31.97
N GLN A 648 -13.91 20.81 -31.14
CA GLN A 648 -13.46 22.19 -31.29
C GLN A 648 -11.92 22.31 -31.28
N LEU A 649 -11.25 21.39 -30.59
CA LEU A 649 -9.80 21.38 -30.43
C LEU A 649 -9.07 20.55 -31.51
N LEU A 650 -9.77 19.92 -32.47
CA LEU A 650 -9.14 19.09 -33.50
C LEU A 650 -8.08 19.84 -34.33
N SER A 651 -8.27 21.13 -34.54
CA SER A 651 -7.29 21.99 -35.25
C SER A 651 -5.92 22.08 -34.57
N GLY A 652 -5.82 21.80 -33.26
CA GLY A 652 -4.57 21.79 -32.51
C GLY A 652 -3.85 20.44 -32.46
N VAL A 653 -4.46 19.37 -32.97
CA VAL A 653 -3.92 18.00 -32.86
C VAL A 653 -2.59 17.85 -33.59
N ASP A 654 -2.46 18.37 -34.82
CA ASP A 654 -1.23 18.23 -35.62
C ASP A 654 -0.02 18.92 -34.98
N GLU A 655 -0.26 20.08 -34.38
CA GLU A 655 0.76 20.85 -33.69
C GLU A 655 1.18 20.16 -32.39
N PHE A 656 0.21 19.66 -31.64
CA PHE A 656 0.50 18.91 -30.43
C PHE A 656 1.19 17.57 -30.71
N ARG A 657 0.84 16.90 -31.81
CA ARG A 657 1.55 15.72 -32.33
C ARG A 657 3.01 16.01 -32.59
N THR A 658 3.31 17.12 -33.28
CA THR A 658 4.68 17.53 -33.60
C THR A 658 5.51 17.74 -32.33
N LEU A 659 4.92 18.35 -31.30
CA LEU A 659 5.56 18.47 -29.99
C LEU A 659 5.85 17.08 -29.41
N LEU A 660 4.87 16.18 -29.36
CA LEU A 660 5.02 14.84 -28.79
C LEU A 660 6.10 14.01 -29.51
N GLN A 661 6.17 14.08 -30.85
CA GLN A 661 7.22 13.43 -31.65
C GLN A 661 8.63 13.91 -31.28
N GLY A 662 8.78 15.18 -30.91
CA GLY A 662 10.06 15.72 -30.44
C GLY A 662 10.44 15.30 -29.01
N LYS A 663 9.50 14.69 -28.26
CA LYS A 663 9.67 14.32 -26.85
C LYS A 663 9.73 12.81 -26.62
N ILE A 664 8.97 12.04 -27.38
CA ILE A 664 8.97 10.57 -27.33
C ILE A 664 10.16 10.07 -28.13
N ARG A 665 11.08 9.38 -27.45
CA ARG A 665 12.33 8.84 -28.03
C ARG A 665 12.25 7.32 -28.09
N PRO A 666 12.00 6.72 -29.28
CA PRO A 666 11.86 5.28 -29.41
C PRO A 666 13.07 4.51 -28.88
N GLU A 667 14.28 5.06 -29.01
CA GLU A 667 15.54 4.39 -28.66
C GLU A 667 15.67 4.06 -27.17
N ILE A 668 14.92 4.77 -26.32
CA ILE A 668 14.95 4.63 -24.85
C ILE A 668 13.58 4.31 -24.26
N MET A 669 12.62 3.90 -25.08
CA MET A 669 11.27 3.52 -24.65
C MET A 669 11.23 2.10 -24.09
N ASP A 670 10.66 1.92 -22.89
CA ASP A 670 10.32 0.60 -22.35
C ASP A 670 8.91 0.21 -22.80
N TYR A 671 8.82 -0.62 -23.84
CA TYR A 671 7.51 -1.13 -24.26
C TYR A 671 6.89 -2.06 -23.21
N SER A 672 7.70 -2.83 -22.47
CA SER A 672 7.19 -3.77 -21.47
C SER A 672 6.50 -3.07 -20.30
N ALA A 673 6.94 -1.86 -19.95
CA ALA A 673 6.29 -1.03 -18.95
C ALA A 673 4.93 -0.47 -19.39
N LEU A 674 4.62 -0.46 -20.69
CA LEU A 674 3.34 0.00 -21.22
C LEU A 674 2.40 -1.15 -21.59
N HIS A 675 2.95 -2.22 -22.17
CA HIS A 675 2.19 -3.33 -22.72
C HIS A 675 1.27 -3.93 -21.66
N LEU A 676 -0.03 -3.83 -21.88
CA LEU A 676 -1.11 -4.27 -20.98
C LEU A 676 -1.16 -3.60 -19.59
N HIS A 677 -0.26 -2.65 -19.31
CA HIS A 677 -0.21 -1.92 -18.04
C HIS A 677 -0.79 -0.50 -18.17
N TYR A 678 -0.56 0.16 -19.30
CA TYR A 678 -1.09 1.50 -19.58
C TYR A 678 -2.51 1.42 -20.14
N VAL A 679 -3.46 2.15 -19.55
CA VAL A 679 -4.82 2.29 -20.08
C VAL A 679 -5.05 3.73 -20.57
N PRO A 680 -5.08 3.98 -21.90
CA PRO A 680 -5.26 5.32 -22.46
C PRO A 680 -6.70 5.83 -22.33
N ASN A 681 -6.88 7.13 -22.19
CA ASN A 681 -8.22 7.76 -22.11
C ASN A 681 -9.02 7.63 -23.41
N LEU A 682 -8.33 7.55 -24.55
CA LEU A 682 -8.95 7.58 -25.89
C LEU A 682 -9.64 6.25 -26.23
N THR A 683 -9.02 5.12 -25.86
CA THR A 683 -9.48 3.77 -26.20
C THR A 683 -10.04 3.03 -25.00
N ALA A 684 -9.64 3.40 -23.77
CA ALA A 684 -9.96 2.69 -22.53
C ALA A 684 -9.65 1.18 -22.55
N LEU A 685 -8.67 0.77 -23.36
CA LEU A 685 -8.19 -0.61 -23.44
C LEU A 685 -6.71 -0.70 -23.08
N PRO A 686 -6.26 -1.80 -22.46
CA PRO A 686 -4.85 -1.99 -22.15
C PRO A 686 -4.00 -1.81 -23.42
N PHE A 687 -2.94 -1.02 -23.32
CA PHE A 687 -2.11 -0.64 -24.45
C PHE A 687 -1.40 -1.85 -25.05
N GLU A 688 -1.53 -2.03 -26.35
CA GLU A 688 -0.82 -3.07 -27.10
C GLU A 688 -0.50 -2.61 -28.51
N VAL A 689 0.56 -3.17 -29.09
CA VAL A 689 0.90 -3.01 -30.50
C VAL A 689 0.32 -4.19 -31.26
N SER A 690 -0.84 -3.99 -31.87
CA SER A 690 -1.49 -4.96 -32.77
C SER A 690 -2.16 -4.23 -33.93
N ARG A 691 -2.34 -4.92 -35.06
CA ARG A 691 -3.03 -4.35 -36.23
C ARG A 691 -4.46 -3.94 -35.86
N GLU A 692 -5.10 -4.74 -35.02
CA GLU A 692 -6.44 -4.54 -34.49
C GLU A 692 -6.51 -3.26 -33.64
N TYR A 693 -5.53 -3.02 -32.77
CA TYR A 693 -5.47 -1.82 -31.94
C TYR A 693 -5.24 -0.55 -32.79
N PHE A 694 -4.37 -0.60 -33.81
CA PHE A 694 -4.24 0.49 -34.77
C PHE A 694 -5.55 0.73 -35.56
N GLY A 695 -6.24 -0.34 -35.94
CA GLY A 695 -7.56 -0.28 -36.58
C GLY A 695 -8.59 0.42 -35.71
N LEU A 696 -8.61 0.11 -34.41
CA LEU A 696 -9.46 0.78 -33.41
C LEU A 696 -9.12 2.28 -33.33
N VAL A 697 -7.85 2.64 -33.13
CA VAL A 697 -7.42 4.04 -33.04
C VAL A 697 -7.79 4.80 -34.31
N HIS A 698 -7.55 4.23 -35.49
CA HIS A 698 -7.95 4.84 -36.76
C HIS A 698 -9.47 5.00 -36.87
N SER A 699 -10.24 4.02 -36.40
CA SER A 699 -11.71 4.08 -36.44
C SER A 699 -12.28 5.26 -35.65
N ILE A 700 -11.67 5.58 -34.50
CA ILE A 700 -12.06 6.65 -33.58
C ILE A 700 -11.55 8.01 -34.08
N THR A 701 -10.27 8.08 -34.46
CA THR A 701 -9.57 9.36 -34.71
C THR A 701 -9.57 9.80 -36.16
N LYS A 702 -9.74 8.86 -37.10
CA LYS A 702 -9.43 9.02 -38.53
C LYS A 702 -8.00 9.52 -38.77
N SER A 703 -7.05 9.15 -37.90
CA SER A 703 -5.65 9.55 -38.02
C SER A 703 -5.04 9.13 -39.36
N PRO A 704 -4.38 10.05 -40.10
CA PRO A 704 -3.67 9.73 -41.33
C PRO A 704 -2.41 8.90 -41.06
N VAL A 705 -1.77 9.07 -39.89
CA VAL A 705 -0.60 8.30 -39.48
C VAL A 705 -0.99 6.84 -39.22
N ALA A 706 -2.07 6.62 -38.47
CA ALA A 706 -2.60 5.28 -38.23
C ALA A 706 -3.04 4.60 -39.54
N ALA A 707 -3.68 5.34 -40.46
CA ALA A 707 -4.04 4.83 -41.78
C ALA A 707 -2.80 4.39 -42.57
N SER A 708 -1.78 5.24 -42.65
CA SER A 708 -0.55 4.93 -43.36
C SER A 708 0.16 3.69 -42.79
N ILE A 709 0.17 3.52 -41.46
CA ILE A 709 0.76 2.35 -40.80
C ILE A 709 -0.04 1.08 -41.16
N LEU A 710 -1.38 1.14 -41.08
CA LEU A 710 -2.27 0.03 -41.44
C LEU A 710 -2.12 -0.39 -42.91
N ASP A 711 -1.98 0.57 -43.82
CA ASP A 711 -1.78 0.32 -45.25
C ASP A 711 -0.41 -0.33 -45.53
N SER A 712 0.60 0.02 -44.74
CA SER A 712 1.96 -0.53 -44.83
C SER A 712 2.19 -1.78 -43.98
N TRP A 713 1.16 -2.29 -43.28
CA TRP A 713 1.31 -3.39 -42.32
C TRP A 713 1.65 -4.70 -43.04
N THR A 714 2.76 -5.34 -42.64
CA THR A 714 3.21 -6.64 -43.16
C THR A 714 3.10 -7.72 -42.09
N ASP A 715 3.02 -9.00 -42.49
CA ASP A 715 2.89 -10.13 -41.55
C ASP A 715 4.09 -10.24 -40.58
N GLY A 716 5.27 -9.73 -40.97
CA GLY A 716 6.48 -9.67 -40.13
C GLY A 716 6.70 -8.35 -39.39
N ALA A 717 5.70 -7.46 -39.31
CA ALA A 717 5.85 -6.13 -38.69
C ALA A 717 6.24 -6.18 -37.20
N LEU A 718 5.95 -7.31 -36.52
CA LEU A 718 6.22 -7.54 -35.11
C LEU A 718 7.41 -8.49 -34.86
N ASP A 719 8.15 -8.88 -35.91
CA ASP A 719 9.23 -9.88 -35.80
C ASP A 719 10.48 -9.35 -35.08
N SER A 720 10.63 -8.03 -34.98
CA SER A 720 11.77 -7.39 -34.31
C SER A 720 11.33 -6.40 -33.25
N ASP A 721 11.98 -6.46 -32.08
CA ASP A 721 11.72 -5.56 -30.95
C ASP A 721 11.83 -4.08 -31.35
N ASP A 722 12.79 -3.75 -32.20
CA ASP A 722 13.02 -2.39 -32.71
C ASP A 722 11.85 -1.88 -33.58
N SER A 723 11.22 -2.77 -34.37
CA SER A 723 9.99 -2.46 -35.09
C SER A 723 8.82 -2.26 -34.13
N VAL A 724 8.65 -3.15 -33.15
CA VAL A 724 7.58 -3.05 -32.13
C VAL A 724 7.67 -1.74 -31.37
N VAL A 725 8.87 -1.34 -30.93
CA VAL A 725 9.08 -0.09 -30.19
C VAL A 725 8.79 1.14 -31.06
N ARG A 726 9.16 1.15 -32.34
CA ARG A 726 8.78 2.23 -33.26
C ARG A 726 7.27 2.34 -33.45
N LEU A 727 6.59 1.22 -33.64
CA LEU A 727 5.14 1.18 -33.77
C LEU A 727 4.47 1.63 -32.46
N ALA A 728 4.98 1.19 -31.30
CA ALA A 728 4.50 1.62 -29.99
C ALA A 728 4.63 3.14 -29.81
N ALA A 729 5.77 3.72 -30.21
CA ALA A 729 6.00 5.16 -30.12
C ALA A 729 5.03 5.94 -31.03
N ALA A 730 4.83 5.49 -32.27
CA ALA A 730 3.88 6.11 -33.19
C ALA A 730 2.43 6.03 -32.67
N LEU A 731 2.04 4.88 -32.14
CA LEU A 731 0.72 4.67 -31.54
C LEU A 731 0.51 5.57 -30.32
N LEU A 732 1.50 5.64 -29.43
CA LEU A 732 1.45 6.48 -28.23
C LEU A 732 1.31 7.97 -28.58
N VAL A 733 2.05 8.44 -29.60
CA VAL A 733 1.90 9.79 -30.15
C VAL A 733 0.47 10.05 -30.60
N GLU A 734 -0.13 9.15 -31.40
CA GLU A 734 -1.50 9.35 -31.88
C GLU A 734 -2.53 9.34 -30.76
N LEU A 735 -2.40 8.43 -29.79
CA LEU A 735 -3.29 8.36 -28.62
C LEU A 735 -3.28 9.69 -27.84
N LEU A 736 -2.09 10.20 -27.51
CA LEU A 736 -1.95 11.44 -26.74
C LEU A 736 -2.33 12.68 -27.56
N ALA A 737 -2.00 12.69 -28.85
CA ALA A 737 -2.34 13.81 -29.74
C ALA A 737 -3.85 13.96 -29.89
N TYR A 738 -4.58 12.87 -30.07
CA TYR A 738 -6.04 12.91 -30.22
C TYR A 738 -6.79 13.01 -28.88
N GLN A 739 -6.21 12.56 -27.77
CA GLN A 739 -6.77 12.77 -26.43
C GLN A 739 -7.05 14.26 -26.15
N PHE A 740 -6.22 15.15 -26.69
CA PHE A 740 -6.40 16.60 -26.64
C PHE A 740 -7.80 17.06 -27.08
N ALA A 741 -8.38 16.40 -28.08
CA ALA A 741 -9.60 16.79 -28.76
C ALA A 741 -10.67 15.68 -28.81
N SER A 742 -10.53 14.65 -27.96
CA SER A 742 -11.42 13.49 -27.92
C SER A 742 -11.90 13.23 -26.49
N PRO A 743 -13.13 12.71 -26.32
CA PRO A 743 -13.71 12.45 -24.99
C PRO A 743 -12.89 11.49 -24.14
N VAL A 744 -12.92 11.70 -22.83
CA VAL A 744 -12.31 10.80 -21.83
C VAL A 744 -13.25 9.64 -21.52
N GLN A 745 -12.82 8.41 -21.82
CA GLN A 745 -13.58 7.16 -21.63
C GLN A 745 -13.34 6.52 -20.24
N TRP A 746 -13.68 7.25 -19.17
CA TRP A 746 -13.36 6.81 -17.80
C TRP A 746 -14.29 5.73 -17.24
N ILE A 747 -15.52 5.62 -17.74
CA ILE A 747 -16.43 4.50 -17.44
C ILE A 747 -15.76 3.20 -17.89
N ASP A 748 -15.42 3.11 -19.17
CA ASP A 748 -14.80 1.93 -19.78
C ASP A 748 -13.43 1.64 -19.15
N THR A 749 -12.67 2.69 -18.79
CA THR A 749 -11.40 2.53 -18.05
C THR A 749 -11.63 1.80 -16.73
N GLN A 750 -12.61 2.22 -15.92
CA GLN A 750 -12.93 1.55 -14.65
C GLN A 750 -13.45 0.12 -14.87
N GLU A 751 -14.23 -0.12 -15.92
CA GLU A 751 -14.70 -1.47 -16.26
C GLU A 751 -13.53 -2.41 -16.60
N VAL A 752 -12.52 -1.91 -17.32
CA VAL A 752 -11.30 -2.67 -17.59
C VAL A 752 -10.48 -2.90 -16.34
N LEU A 753 -10.29 -1.87 -15.50
CA LEU A 753 -9.54 -1.98 -14.24
C LEU A 753 -10.16 -3.03 -13.30
N PHE A 754 -11.46 -2.89 -12.98
CA PHE A 754 -12.14 -3.76 -12.00
C PHE A 754 -12.67 -5.08 -12.58
N GLY A 755 -12.83 -5.15 -13.90
CA GLY A 755 -13.31 -6.34 -14.61
C GLY A 755 -12.18 -7.20 -15.14
N LYS A 756 -11.52 -6.75 -16.22
CA LYS A 756 -10.58 -7.56 -17.01
C LYS A 756 -9.20 -7.70 -16.37
N LEU A 757 -8.71 -6.64 -15.71
CA LEU A 757 -7.34 -6.59 -15.20
C LEU A 757 -7.20 -7.07 -13.75
N GLY A 758 -8.30 -7.51 -13.12
CA GLY A 758 -8.25 -8.13 -11.78
C GLY A 758 -7.73 -7.22 -10.67
N VAL A 759 -7.82 -5.90 -10.82
CA VAL A 759 -7.31 -4.93 -9.84
C VAL A 759 -8.01 -5.14 -8.50
N ARG A 760 -7.20 -5.30 -7.44
CA ARG A 760 -7.65 -5.46 -6.04
C ARG A 760 -7.40 -4.22 -5.20
N ARG A 761 -6.54 -3.32 -5.67
CA ARG A 761 -6.19 -2.08 -4.98
C ARG A 761 -6.06 -0.95 -6.00
N LEU A 762 -6.73 0.17 -5.76
CA LEU A 762 -6.62 1.37 -6.58
C LEU A 762 -6.07 2.50 -5.72
N ILE A 763 -4.97 3.10 -6.16
CA ILE A 763 -4.32 4.23 -5.49
C ILE A 763 -4.43 5.45 -6.39
N GLU A 764 -5.16 6.46 -5.92
CA GLU A 764 -5.23 7.77 -6.57
C GLU A 764 -4.08 8.67 -6.13
N VAL A 765 -3.36 9.20 -7.12
CA VAL A 765 -2.33 10.21 -6.99
C VAL A 765 -2.89 11.55 -7.48
N GLY A 766 -3.13 12.45 -6.53
CA GLY A 766 -3.68 13.78 -6.81
C GLY A 766 -3.80 14.62 -5.54
N VAL A 767 -4.38 15.81 -5.67
CA VAL A 767 -4.61 16.74 -4.55
C VAL A 767 -5.77 16.26 -3.68
N SER A 768 -6.79 15.67 -4.29
CA SER A 768 -8.05 15.32 -3.64
C SER A 768 -8.56 13.98 -4.18
N PRO A 769 -9.35 13.22 -3.40
CA PRO A 769 -9.79 11.86 -3.73
C PRO A 769 -10.97 11.85 -4.75
N ILE A 770 -10.76 12.43 -5.93
CA ILE A 770 -11.79 12.59 -6.96
C ILE A 770 -12.06 11.26 -7.67
N LEU A 771 -11.01 10.64 -8.21
CA LEU A 771 -11.09 9.36 -8.93
C LEU A 771 -11.44 8.22 -7.99
N SER A 772 -10.98 8.27 -6.74
CA SER A 772 -11.38 7.39 -5.64
C SER A 772 -12.88 7.49 -5.39
N GLY A 773 -13.43 8.72 -5.39
CA GLY A 773 -14.86 8.96 -5.27
C GLY A 773 -15.67 8.39 -6.44
N MET A 774 -15.14 8.46 -7.66
CA MET A 774 -15.75 7.85 -8.85
C MET A 774 -15.71 6.32 -8.77
N ALA A 775 -14.54 5.74 -8.47
CA ALA A 775 -14.35 4.30 -8.29
C ALA A 775 -15.29 3.73 -7.23
N ALA A 776 -15.41 4.38 -6.08
CA ALA A 776 -16.31 3.95 -5.00
C ALA A 776 -17.80 3.97 -5.40
N LYS A 777 -18.20 4.82 -6.36
CA LYS A 777 -19.57 4.77 -6.92
C LYS A 777 -19.71 3.63 -7.93
N THR A 778 -18.73 3.44 -8.80
CA THR A 778 -18.71 2.35 -9.78
C THR A 778 -18.78 0.98 -9.11
N LEU A 779 -17.98 0.76 -8.06
CA LEU A 779 -17.95 -0.51 -7.30
C LEU A 779 -19.24 -0.82 -6.54
N LYS A 780 -20.13 0.16 -6.32
CA LYS A 780 -21.46 -0.06 -5.73
C LYS A 780 -22.49 -0.57 -6.73
N SER A 781 -22.18 -0.57 -8.03
CA SER A 781 -23.07 -1.12 -9.04
C SER A 781 -23.15 -2.65 -8.96
N GLU A 782 -24.27 -3.23 -9.39
CA GLU A 782 -24.48 -4.69 -9.35
C GLU A 782 -23.37 -5.46 -10.08
N ALA A 783 -22.84 -4.88 -11.17
CA ALA A 783 -21.79 -5.47 -12.00
C ALA A 783 -20.46 -5.75 -11.26
N PHE A 784 -20.20 -5.07 -10.14
CA PHE A 784 -18.97 -5.20 -9.36
C PHE A 784 -19.22 -5.56 -7.89
N SER A 785 -20.44 -5.96 -7.55
CA SER A 785 -20.85 -6.23 -6.16
C SER A 785 -20.09 -7.39 -5.49
N ASP A 786 -19.52 -8.31 -6.29
CA ASP A 786 -18.67 -9.42 -5.87
C ASP A 786 -17.20 -9.02 -5.71
N LYS A 787 -16.79 -7.86 -6.25
CA LYS A 787 -15.39 -7.41 -6.25
C LYS A 787 -15.06 -6.66 -4.96
N ARG A 788 -14.06 -7.17 -4.24
CA ARG A 788 -13.41 -6.46 -3.14
C ARG A 788 -12.19 -5.72 -3.68
N VAL A 789 -12.33 -4.40 -3.80
CA VAL A 789 -11.26 -3.50 -4.25
C VAL A 789 -11.02 -2.44 -3.18
N GLU A 790 -9.78 -2.33 -2.72
CA GLU A 790 -9.36 -1.27 -1.81
C GLU A 790 -9.16 0.03 -2.60
N VAL A 791 -9.85 1.11 -2.22
CA VAL A 791 -9.79 2.39 -2.93
C VAL A 791 -9.14 3.45 -2.05
N LEU A 792 -7.90 3.80 -2.37
CA LEU A 792 -7.02 4.63 -1.57
C LEU A 792 -6.63 5.93 -2.28
N HIS A 793 -6.37 6.98 -1.50
CA HIS A 793 -5.81 8.24 -1.96
C HIS A 793 -4.53 8.55 -1.19
N VAL A 794 -3.48 8.96 -1.90
CA VAL A 794 -2.10 9.13 -1.38
C VAL A 794 -1.99 9.94 -0.08
N ASP A 795 -2.76 11.02 0.07
CA ASP A 795 -2.71 11.85 1.28
C ASP A 795 -3.73 11.42 2.33
N ARG A 796 -4.88 10.86 1.92
CA ARG A 796 -5.97 10.50 2.86
C ARG A 796 -5.64 9.21 3.60
N ASP A 797 -5.11 8.25 2.86
CA ASP A 797 -4.84 6.89 3.32
C ASP A 797 -3.33 6.63 3.34
N ARG A 798 -2.55 7.67 3.66
CA ARG A 798 -1.08 7.63 3.71
C ARG A 798 -0.59 6.47 4.56
N ASP A 799 -1.21 6.20 5.70
CA ASP A 799 -0.79 5.11 6.60
C ASP A 799 -0.96 3.72 5.99
N ALA A 800 -2.02 3.49 5.20
CA ALA A 800 -2.23 2.23 4.51
C ALA A 800 -1.30 2.07 3.29
N ILE A 801 -0.90 3.17 2.65
CA ILE A 801 0.00 3.15 1.48
C ILE A 801 1.47 3.04 1.89
N TYR A 802 1.85 3.76 2.94
CA TYR A 802 3.23 3.84 3.45
C TYR A 802 3.51 2.83 4.57
N TYR A 803 2.50 2.07 4.98
CA TYR A 803 2.61 1.04 6.02
C TYR A 803 3.05 1.62 7.38
N THR A 804 2.55 2.81 7.74
CA THR A 804 2.92 3.55 8.97
C THR A 804 1.93 3.39 10.12
N GLN A 805 1.01 2.42 10.05
CA GLN A 805 0.04 2.18 11.12
C GLN A 805 0.75 1.74 12.41
N SER A 806 0.37 2.35 13.54
CA SER A 806 0.92 2.06 14.86
C SER A 806 0.29 0.80 15.47
N HIS A 807 1.12 0.00 16.14
CA HIS A 807 0.74 -1.24 16.80
C HIS A 807 -0.47 -1.11 17.75
N GLU A 808 -1.39 -2.06 17.66
CA GLU A 808 -1.96 -2.65 18.88
C GLU A 808 -0.89 -3.61 19.44
N GLU A 809 -0.45 -3.40 20.68
CA GLU A 809 0.73 -4.05 21.29
C GLU A 809 0.75 -5.57 21.09
N ALA A 810 1.78 -6.06 20.38
CA ALA A 810 2.24 -7.45 20.49
C ALA A 810 3.03 -7.62 21.81
N PRO A 811 3.06 -8.83 22.41
CA PRO A 811 3.79 -9.07 23.66
C PRO A 811 5.28 -8.76 23.50
N GLU A 812 5.90 -8.28 24.60
CA GLU A 812 7.27 -7.76 24.61
C GLU A 812 8.29 -8.66 23.89
N PRO A 813 9.21 -8.09 23.09
CA PRO A 813 10.30 -8.84 22.49
C PRO A 813 11.25 -9.37 23.58
N ILE A 814 11.62 -10.65 23.45
CA ILE A 814 12.62 -11.29 24.30
C ILE A 814 13.96 -10.53 24.14
N PRO A 815 14.66 -10.17 25.23
CA PRO A 815 15.87 -9.35 25.15
C PRO A 815 16.95 -9.92 24.21
N SER A 816 17.54 -9.05 23.40
CA SER A 816 18.60 -9.31 22.40
C SER A 816 19.90 -9.93 22.97
N ALA A 817 19.97 -10.19 24.27
CA ALA A 817 21.09 -10.84 24.94
C ALA A 817 21.16 -12.37 24.72
N LEU A 818 20.15 -12.99 24.09
CA LEU A 818 20.13 -14.43 23.79
C LEU A 818 20.70 -14.80 22.40
N LEU A 819 21.29 -13.84 21.68
CA LEU A 819 21.79 -14.03 20.30
C LEU A 819 23.30 -14.36 20.19
N ALA A 820 23.99 -14.65 21.30
CA ALA A 820 25.37 -15.14 21.24
C ALA A 820 25.40 -16.69 21.20
N PRO A 821 26.25 -17.32 20.36
CA PRO A 821 26.48 -18.76 20.42
C PRO A 821 27.10 -19.13 21.78
N PRO A 822 26.80 -20.32 22.35
CA PRO A 822 27.31 -20.68 23.67
C PRO A 822 28.82 -20.92 23.61
N GLU A 823 29.60 -20.04 24.25
CA GLU A 823 30.98 -20.35 24.63
C GLU A 823 30.99 -21.32 25.82
N LEU A 824 31.90 -22.29 25.77
CA LEU A 824 32.12 -23.30 26.81
C LEU A 824 32.71 -22.64 28.06
N ASP A 825 31.87 -22.46 29.09
CA ASP A 825 32.31 -21.95 30.38
C ASP A 825 33.23 -22.95 31.10
N THR A 826 34.45 -22.49 31.35
CA THR A 826 35.31 -22.98 32.43
C THR A 826 34.97 -22.21 33.70
N LEU A 827 34.74 -22.93 34.80
CA LEU A 827 34.33 -22.37 36.09
C LEU A 827 35.35 -21.36 36.64
N PRO A 828 34.90 -20.18 37.14
CA PRO A 828 35.69 -19.38 38.06
C PRO A 828 35.09 -19.31 39.47
N VAL A 829 36.03 -19.17 40.41
CA VAL A 829 35.89 -19.11 41.86
C VAL A 829 35.20 -17.83 42.33
N ALA A 830 34.39 -17.95 43.38
CA ALA A 830 33.68 -16.86 44.04
C ALA A 830 34.64 -15.82 44.67
N THR A 831 34.29 -14.54 44.54
CA THR A 831 34.73 -13.51 45.49
C THR A 831 33.59 -12.53 45.74
N THR A 832 33.22 -12.44 47.01
CA THR A 832 32.15 -11.62 47.59
C THR A 832 32.57 -10.17 47.74
N VAL A 833 31.70 -9.23 47.38
CA VAL A 833 31.65 -7.87 47.95
C VAL A 833 30.18 -7.52 48.19
N ILE A 834 29.89 -7.04 49.40
CA ILE A 834 28.58 -6.72 49.97
C ILE A 834 28.45 -5.19 50.08
N GLU A 835 27.22 -4.69 49.89
CA GLU A 835 26.52 -3.54 50.56
C GLU A 835 25.92 -2.48 49.61
N PRO A 836 24.82 -1.77 49.96
CA PRO A 836 23.87 -1.97 51.07
C PRO A 836 22.39 -2.03 50.63
N VAL A 837 21.56 -2.49 51.57
CA VAL A 837 20.12 -2.75 51.46
C VAL A 837 19.29 -1.45 51.54
N ALA A 838 18.41 -1.22 50.56
CA ALA A 838 17.30 -0.27 50.65
C ALA A 838 15.96 -1.01 50.60
N SER A 839 15.05 -0.57 51.44
CA SER A 839 13.80 -1.18 51.91
C SER A 839 12.79 -1.62 50.83
N VAL A 840 12.26 -2.84 51.02
CA VAL A 840 11.16 -3.44 50.23
C VAL A 840 9.84 -2.75 50.55
N VAL A 841 9.20 -2.16 49.54
CA VAL A 841 7.83 -1.63 49.61
C VAL A 841 6.87 -2.78 49.24
N GLN A 842 5.98 -3.17 50.17
CA GLN A 842 4.87 -4.08 49.88
C GLN A 842 3.74 -3.38 49.12
N PRO A 843 2.96 -4.11 48.30
CA PRO A 843 1.93 -3.53 47.43
C PRO A 843 0.76 -2.92 48.22
N PRO A 844 0.12 -1.84 47.69
CA PRO A 844 -0.98 -1.16 48.35
C PRO A 844 -2.25 -2.03 48.37
N GLY A 845 -2.94 -2.04 49.50
CA GLY A 845 -4.26 -2.67 49.65
C GLY A 845 -5.32 -1.95 48.80
N THR A 846 -6.25 -2.72 48.24
CA THR A 846 -7.35 -2.28 47.37
C THR A 846 -8.34 -1.37 48.10
N ALA A 847 -8.65 -0.21 47.51
CA ALA A 847 -9.70 0.69 48.00
C ALA A 847 -11.10 0.08 47.83
N GLU A 848 -12.01 0.39 48.75
CA GLU A 848 -13.41 -0.06 48.72
C GLU A 848 -14.14 0.54 47.50
N ALA A 849 -14.94 -0.26 46.77
CA ALA A 849 -15.54 0.16 45.52
C ALA A 849 -16.64 1.24 45.74
N LEU A 850 -16.49 2.39 45.08
CA LEU A 850 -17.48 3.48 45.13
C LEU A 850 -18.65 3.19 44.20
N VAL A 851 -19.86 3.60 44.61
CA VAL A 851 -21.07 3.47 43.78
C VAL A 851 -20.90 4.27 42.48
N ASP A 852 -20.93 3.58 41.35
CA ASP A 852 -20.77 4.18 40.02
C ASP A 852 -21.99 5.05 39.68
N VAL A 853 -21.75 6.25 39.14
CA VAL A 853 -22.79 7.23 38.78
C VAL A 853 -22.74 7.49 37.28
N PRO A 854 -23.89 7.48 36.58
CA PRO A 854 -23.89 7.70 35.15
C PRO A 854 -23.37 9.07 34.73
N LEU A 855 -22.53 9.07 33.69
CA LEU A 855 -21.98 10.29 33.10
C LEU A 855 -23.10 11.15 32.50
N GLN A 856 -23.18 12.42 32.90
CA GLN A 856 -24.22 13.31 32.38
C GLN A 856 -23.76 13.98 31.08
N THR A 857 -24.67 14.20 30.15
CA THR A 857 -24.41 14.94 28.90
C THR A 857 -23.83 16.34 29.17
N LEU A 858 -24.24 16.96 30.28
CA LEU A 858 -23.72 18.25 30.71
C LEU A 858 -22.22 18.19 31.03
N ASP A 859 -21.73 17.11 31.64
CA ASP A 859 -20.30 16.96 31.97
C ASP A 859 -19.43 16.92 30.70
N ILE A 860 -19.90 16.26 29.65
CA ILE A 860 -19.21 16.15 28.36
C ILE A 860 -19.19 17.50 27.65
N VAL A 861 -20.35 18.16 27.53
CA VAL A 861 -20.47 19.49 26.89
C VAL A 861 -19.58 20.50 27.61
N HIS A 862 -19.61 20.49 28.95
CA HIS A 862 -18.87 21.43 29.78
C HIS A 862 -17.35 21.22 29.67
N ALA A 863 -16.89 19.97 29.67
CA ALA A 863 -15.47 19.62 29.52
C ALA A 863 -14.92 19.97 28.13
N LEU A 864 -15.64 19.68 27.05
CA LEU A 864 -15.20 20.00 25.69
C LEU A 864 -15.11 21.51 25.45
N VAL A 865 -16.09 22.28 25.96
CA VAL A 865 -16.05 23.75 25.87
C VAL A 865 -14.89 24.30 26.70
N ALA A 866 -14.67 23.82 27.92
CA ALA A 866 -13.56 24.25 28.77
C ALA A 866 -12.20 23.95 28.16
N GLN A 867 -12.01 22.75 27.60
CA GLN A 867 -10.78 22.32 26.95
C GLN A 867 -10.46 23.19 25.72
N LYS A 868 -11.45 23.44 24.86
CA LYS A 868 -11.26 24.29 23.67
C LYS A 868 -10.94 25.74 24.02
N LEU A 869 -11.53 26.25 25.11
CA LEU A 869 -11.26 27.59 25.62
C LEU A 869 -9.97 27.70 26.44
N LYS A 870 -9.31 26.57 26.79
CA LYS A 870 -8.14 26.49 27.69
C LYS A 870 -8.38 27.15 29.06
N HIS A 871 -9.59 27.00 29.59
CA HIS A 871 -9.96 27.48 30.92
C HIS A 871 -10.22 26.29 31.85
N PRO A 872 -9.95 26.43 33.18
CA PRO A 872 -10.33 25.43 34.15
C PRO A 872 -11.85 25.20 34.13
N LEU A 873 -12.28 23.96 34.37
CA LEU A 873 -13.70 23.59 34.31
C LEU A 873 -14.56 24.44 35.26
N ALA A 874 -14.06 24.77 36.45
CA ALA A 874 -14.72 25.65 37.43
C ALA A 874 -14.90 27.11 36.95
N GLY A 875 -14.11 27.55 35.97
CA GLY A 875 -14.19 28.91 35.40
C GLY A 875 -15.26 29.09 34.33
N ILE A 876 -15.90 28.01 33.87
CA ILE A 876 -16.94 28.03 32.83
C ILE A 876 -18.31 27.88 33.48
N SER A 877 -19.15 28.92 33.39
CA SER A 877 -20.52 28.89 33.91
C SER A 877 -21.46 28.14 32.96
N ALA A 878 -22.11 27.07 33.44
CA ALA A 878 -23.08 26.28 32.66
C ALA A 878 -24.31 27.09 32.19
N LEU A 879 -24.62 28.21 32.87
CA LEU A 879 -25.71 29.13 32.51
C LEU A 879 -25.38 30.07 31.33
N LYS A 880 -24.13 30.11 30.86
CA LYS A 880 -23.73 30.95 29.72
C LYS A 880 -23.76 30.14 28.42
N SER A 881 -24.07 30.79 27.31
CA SER A 881 -24.01 30.17 25.97
C SER A 881 -22.60 30.19 25.39
N ILE A 882 -22.31 29.30 24.44
CA ILE A 882 -21.01 29.24 23.73
C ILE A 882 -20.69 30.60 23.10
N LYS A 883 -21.67 31.25 22.48
CA LYS A 883 -21.54 32.60 21.89
C LYS A 883 -21.07 33.64 22.91
N THR A 884 -21.58 33.55 24.13
CA THR A 884 -21.21 34.47 25.23
C THR A 884 -19.83 34.13 25.81
N LEU A 885 -19.51 32.84 25.94
CA LEU A 885 -18.22 32.38 26.48
C LEU A 885 -17.04 32.68 25.54
N VAL A 886 -17.27 32.68 24.24
CA VAL A 886 -16.25 32.95 23.21
C VAL A 886 -16.03 34.45 22.96
N GLY A 887 -16.88 35.32 23.49
CA GLY A 887 -16.73 36.78 23.40
C GLY A 887 -16.79 37.33 21.98
N GLY A 888 -17.58 36.72 21.09
CA GLY A 888 -17.78 37.19 19.71
C GLY A 888 -16.75 36.71 18.67
N LYS A 889 -15.83 35.82 19.02
CA LYS A 889 -14.92 35.18 18.04
C LYS A 889 -15.64 34.08 17.24
N SER A 890 -16.22 34.45 16.10
CA SER A 890 -17.05 33.55 15.28
C SER A 890 -16.32 32.27 14.82
N THR A 891 -15.00 32.31 14.62
CA THR A 891 -14.21 31.11 14.26
C THR A 891 -14.17 30.09 15.38
N LEU A 892 -13.79 30.51 16.60
CA LEU A 892 -13.72 29.63 17.77
C LEU A 892 -15.10 29.09 18.16
N GLN A 893 -16.15 29.88 17.97
CA GLN A 893 -17.53 29.45 18.17
C GLN A 893 -17.92 28.29 17.23
N ASN A 894 -17.63 28.44 15.93
CA ASN A 894 -17.95 27.42 14.93
C ASN A 894 -17.12 26.13 15.14
N GLU A 895 -15.89 26.27 15.62
CA GLU A 895 -15.06 25.11 15.98
C GLU A 895 -15.65 24.33 17.15
N ILE A 896 -16.07 25.00 18.23
CA ILE A 896 -16.71 24.34 19.39
C ILE A 896 -17.98 23.62 18.94
N VAL A 897 -18.82 24.27 18.13
CA VAL A 897 -20.04 23.64 17.60
C VAL A 897 -19.70 22.45 16.71
N SER A 898 -18.67 22.54 15.87
CA SER A 898 -18.20 21.42 15.04
C SER A 898 -17.70 20.25 15.88
N ASP A 899 -16.97 20.52 16.96
CA ASP A 899 -16.46 19.50 17.87
C ASP A 899 -17.61 18.81 18.65
N LEU A 900 -18.65 19.57 19.04
CA LEU A 900 -19.89 18.99 19.60
C LEU A 900 -20.65 18.11 18.59
N HIS A 901 -20.68 18.46 17.30
CA HIS A 901 -21.27 17.60 16.27
C HIS A 901 -20.47 16.30 16.06
N LYS A 902 -19.15 16.33 16.22
CA LYS A 902 -18.32 15.10 16.18
C LYS A 902 -18.58 14.20 17.38
N GLU A 903 -18.88 14.80 18.53
CA GLU A 903 -19.15 14.07 19.78
C GLU A 903 -20.56 13.47 19.81
N PHE A 904 -21.60 14.27 19.51
CA PHE A 904 -23.01 13.89 19.69
C PHE A 904 -23.76 13.62 18.37
N GLY A 905 -23.12 13.82 17.22
CA GLY A 905 -23.72 13.59 15.90
C GLY A 905 -24.91 14.50 15.62
N SER A 906 -25.98 13.93 15.08
CA SER A 906 -27.23 14.65 14.73
C SER A 906 -28.08 15.08 15.93
N LYS A 907 -27.67 14.77 17.16
CA LYS A 907 -28.38 15.18 18.38
C LYS A 907 -28.10 16.64 18.78
N VAL A 908 -27.11 17.28 18.17
CA VAL A 908 -26.83 18.71 18.41
C VAL A 908 -27.92 19.56 17.74
N PRO A 909 -28.67 20.38 18.49
CA PRO A 909 -29.74 21.20 17.92
C PRO A 909 -29.21 22.33 17.03
N ASN A 910 -30.04 22.78 16.09
CA ASN A 910 -29.75 23.98 15.30
C ASN A 910 -29.59 25.20 16.22
N LYS A 911 -28.57 26.03 15.95
CA LYS A 911 -28.17 27.18 16.79
C LYS A 911 -27.73 26.81 18.21
N ALA A 912 -27.07 25.68 18.38
CA ALA A 912 -26.50 25.22 19.65
C ALA A 912 -25.64 26.29 20.36
N GLU A 913 -25.01 27.20 19.62
CA GLU A 913 -24.20 28.29 20.16
C GLU A 913 -24.97 29.34 20.97
N GLU A 914 -26.30 29.45 20.78
CA GLU A 914 -27.16 30.46 21.41
C GLU A 914 -27.78 29.96 22.73
N LEU A 915 -27.83 28.64 22.93
CA LEU A 915 -28.34 28.00 24.14
C LEU A 915 -27.30 28.05 25.26
N SER A 916 -27.75 28.12 26.53
CA SER A 916 -26.86 27.89 27.67
C SER A 916 -26.30 26.47 27.61
N LEU A 917 -25.12 26.19 28.19
CA LEU A 917 -24.56 24.84 28.18
C LEU A 917 -25.51 23.83 28.86
N GLN A 918 -26.26 24.28 29.88
CA GLN A 918 -27.29 23.48 30.55
C GLN A 918 -28.46 23.14 29.62
N ASP A 919 -29.02 24.13 28.92
CA ASP A 919 -30.13 23.92 27.99
C ASP A 919 -29.70 23.12 26.76
N LEU A 920 -28.46 23.32 26.30
CA LEU A 920 -27.87 22.56 25.21
C LEU A 920 -27.72 21.08 25.58
N ALA A 921 -27.21 20.79 26.79
CA ALA A 921 -27.12 19.42 27.29
C ALA A 921 -28.50 18.78 27.45
N ALA A 922 -29.49 19.53 27.94
CA ALA A 922 -30.88 19.06 28.05
C ALA A 922 -31.50 18.77 26.66
N ALA A 923 -31.21 19.60 25.66
CA ALA A 923 -31.70 19.43 24.28
C ALA A 923 -31.06 18.21 23.58
N ILE A 924 -29.79 17.89 23.88
CA ILE A 924 -29.11 16.69 23.37
C ILE A 924 -29.69 15.42 24.01
N GLY A 925 -30.17 15.50 25.26
CA GLY A 925 -30.77 14.39 26.01
C GLY A 925 -29.74 13.42 26.58
N VAL A 926 -30.21 12.26 27.07
CA VAL A 926 -29.35 11.25 27.72
C VAL A 926 -28.40 10.62 26.70
N PHE A 927 -27.09 10.76 26.93
CA PHE A 927 -26.03 10.15 26.13
C PHE A 927 -25.51 8.90 26.84
N SER A 928 -26.12 7.74 26.55
CA SER A 928 -25.92 6.49 27.30
C SER A 928 -24.75 5.61 26.81
N SER A 929 -23.86 6.10 25.93
CA SER A 929 -22.80 5.30 25.29
C SER A 929 -21.38 5.59 25.78
N GLY A 930 -21.20 6.21 26.95
CA GLY A 930 -19.88 6.64 27.44
C GLY A 930 -19.34 7.85 26.67
N LEU A 931 -18.01 7.98 26.54
CA LEU A 931 -17.38 9.07 25.78
C LEU A 931 -17.52 8.88 24.26
N GLY A 932 -17.79 9.95 23.51
CA GLY A 932 -17.88 9.95 22.05
C GLY A 932 -16.52 10.00 21.35
N LYS A 933 -16.55 9.91 20.01
CA LYS A 933 -15.33 9.80 19.18
C LYS A 933 -14.38 10.98 19.35
N HIS A 934 -14.91 12.18 19.63
CA HIS A 934 -14.07 13.37 19.76
C HIS A 934 -13.35 13.38 21.13
N ALA A 935 -14.07 13.15 22.23
CA ALA A 935 -13.48 13.09 23.57
C ALA A 935 -12.46 11.94 23.69
N GLN A 936 -12.76 10.76 23.12
CA GLN A 936 -11.82 9.62 23.08
C GLN A 936 -10.53 9.97 22.32
N ALA A 937 -10.64 10.64 21.16
CA ALA A 937 -9.48 11.07 20.39
C ALA A 937 -8.64 12.13 21.12
N GLN A 938 -9.26 13.05 21.87
CA GLN A 938 -8.53 14.03 22.69
C GLN A 938 -7.80 13.36 23.85
N LEU A 939 -8.43 12.37 24.50
CA LEU A 939 -7.78 11.61 25.57
C LEU A 939 -6.58 10.81 25.04
N ALA A 940 -6.73 10.11 23.92
CA ALA A 940 -5.62 9.40 23.29
C ALA A 940 -4.43 10.34 23.01
N ARG A 941 -4.71 11.55 22.51
CA ARG A 941 -3.67 12.59 22.28
C ARG A 941 -3.04 13.08 23.58
N LEU A 942 -3.81 13.30 24.64
CA LEU A 942 -3.29 13.71 25.95
C LEU A 942 -2.29 12.68 26.48
N PHE A 943 -2.69 11.41 26.52
CA PHE A 943 -1.83 10.35 27.05
C PHE A 943 -0.61 10.07 26.15
N SER A 944 -0.78 10.13 24.82
CA SER A 944 0.34 9.97 23.88
C SER A 944 1.38 11.11 23.97
N ASN A 945 0.92 12.36 24.06
CA ASN A 945 1.81 13.53 23.98
C ASN A 945 2.44 13.91 25.32
N LYS A 946 1.74 13.66 26.45
CA LYS A 946 2.10 14.23 27.75
C LYS A 946 2.55 13.21 28.80
N MET A 947 2.30 11.92 28.58
CA MET A 947 2.65 10.88 29.57
C MET A 947 3.94 10.13 29.19
N PRO A 948 4.64 9.53 30.19
CA PRO A 948 5.80 8.67 29.95
C PRO A 948 5.36 7.33 29.30
N GLY A 949 6.31 6.65 28.64
CA GLY A 949 6.05 5.33 28.06
C GLY A 949 5.66 4.31 29.14
N GLY A 950 4.59 3.55 28.92
CA GLY A 950 3.99 2.62 29.89
C GLY A 950 2.76 3.17 30.65
N PHE A 951 2.56 4.49 30.66
CA PHE A 951 1.41 5.13 31.33
C PHE A 951 0.23 5.35 30.36
N SER A 952 -0.33 4.25 29.86
CA SER A 952 -1.44 4.24 28.89
C SER A 952 -2.81 4.50 29.55
N LEU A 953 -3.83 4.77 28.72
CA LEU A 953 -5.20 4.97 29.20
C LEU A 953 -5.76 3.73 29.91
N SER A 954 -5.37 2.53 29.50
CA SER A 954 -5.74 1.27 30.16
C SER A 954 -5.08 1.11 31.53
N SER A 955 -3.78 1.43 31.64
CA SER A 955 -3.06 1.47 32.92
C SER A 955 -3.69 2.49 33.89
N VAL A 956 -4.08 3.66 33.38
CA VAL A 956 -4.75 4.70 34.17
C VAL A 956 -6.11 4.22 34.67
N ARG A 957 -6.93 3.57 33.83
CA ARG A 957 -8.21 2.98 34.26
C ARG A 957 -8.02 1.93 35.36
N SER A 958 -6.99 1.08 35.24
CA SER A 958 -6.64 0.10 36.28
C SER A 958 -6.23 0.78 37.60
N ILE A 959 -5.45 1.87 37.54
CA ILE A 959 -5.08 2.66 38.72
C ILE A 959 -6.32 3.32 39.36
N LEU A 960 -7.21 3.91 38.56
CA LEU A 960 -8.45 4.53 39.04
C LEU A 960 -9.39 3.51 39.71
N GLN A 961 -9.44 2.29 39.18
CA GLN A 961 -10.22 1.21 39.78
C GLN A 961 -9.60 0.68 41.08
N SER A 962 -8.28 0.46 41.10
CA SER A 962 -7.58 -0.18 42.23
C SER A 962 -7.26 0.77 43.39
N ALA A 963 -6.82 1.99 43.09
CA ALA A 963 -6.40 2.97 44.09
C ALA A 963 -7.53 3.91 44.54
N TYR A 964 -8.53 4.15 43.68
CA TYR A 964 -9.62 5.11 43.96
C TYR A 964 -11.01 4.46 43.95
N GLY A 965 -11.13 3.15 43.68
CA GLY A 965 -12.40 2.41 43.73
C GLY A 965 -13.43 2.86 42.68
N LEU A 966 -13.01 3.54 41.61
CA LEU A 966 -13.92 4.16 40.63
C LEU A 966 -14.43 3.14 39.59
N GLY A 967 -15.76 3.07 39.43
CA GLY A 967 -16.42 2.36 38.33
C GLY A 967 -16.22 3.04 36.97
N LEU A 968 -16.56 2.34 35.89
CA LEU A 968 -16.26 2.76 34.50
C LEU A 968 -16.82 4.16 34.15
N GLN A 969 -18.00 4.51 34.65
CA GLN A 969 -18.61 5.81 34.30
C GLN A 969 -17.99 6.97 35.08
N ARG A 970 -17.62 6.75 36.36
CA ARG A 970 -16.82 7.72 37.11
C ARG A 970 -15.39 7.85 36.59
N GLN A 971 -14.80 6.80 36.03
CA GLN A 971 -13.52 6.88 35.33
C GLN A 971 -13.61 7.82 34.12
N ASP A 972 -14.65 7.69 33.30
CA ASP A 972 -14.88 8.56 32.15
C ASP A 972 -15.08 10.03 32.58
N ALA A 973 -15.83 10.25 33.66
CA ALA A 973 -16.04 11.59 34.22
C ALA A 973 -14.74 12.24 34.73
N LEU A 974 -13.87 11.47 35.40
CA LEU A 974 -12.55 11.94 35.85
C LEU A 974 -11.63 12.23 34.66
N LEU A 975 -11.64 11.38 33.62
CA LEU A 975 -10.85 11.59 32.41
C LEU A 975 -11.26 12.86 31.65
N LEU A 976 -12.55 13.23 31.67
CA LEU A 976 -12.99 14.53 31.15
C LEU A 976 -12.41 15.71 31.94
N VAL A 977 -12.26 15.59 33.26
CA VAL A 977 -11.55 16.59 34.07
C VAL A 977 -10.07 16.64 33.68
N ALA A 978 -9.46 15.49 33.42
CA ALA A 978 -8.05 15.38 32.98
C ALA A 978 -7.77 16.16 31.68
N LEU A 979 -8.71 16.18 30.72
CA LEU A 979 -8.61 16.99 29.49
C LEU A 979 -8.51 18.49 29.75
N THR A 980 -9.01 18.97 30.90
CA THR A 980 -8.94 20.38 31.29
C THR A 980 -7.73 20.73 32.15
N MET A 981 -6.97 19.71 32.58
CA MET A 981 -5.80 19.81 33.46
C MET A 981 -4.54 19.23 32.79
N GLU A 982 -4.41 19.43 31.48
CA GLU A 982 -3.28 18.93 30.69
C GLU A 982 -1.93 19.50 31.19
N PRO A 983 -0.90 18.66 31.42
CA PRO A 983 0.44 19.12 31.76
C PRO A 983 1.05 20.03 30.67
N PRO A 984 1.75 21.12 31.03
CA PRO A 984 2.34 22.03 30.05
C PRO A 984 3.41 21.34 29.19
N SER A 985 4.20 20.45 29.79
CA SER A 985 5.23 19.63 29.14
C SER A 985 5.02 18.15 29.44
N ARG A 986 5.70 17.29 28.67
CA ARG A 986 5.67 15.84 28.89
C ARG A 986 6.28 15.48 30.25
N LEU A 987 5.63 14.60 31.00
CA LEU A 987 6.08 14.12 32.31
C LEU A 987 7.21 13.09 32.13
N SER A 988 8.18 13.09 33.04
CA SER A 988 9.47 12.40 32.85
C SER A 988 9.50 10.95 33.36
N GLY A 989 8.54 10.55 34.20
CA GLY A 989 8.45 9.18 34.70
C GLY A 989 7.14 8.87 35.44
N ASP A 990 6.91 7.58 35.72
CA ASP A 990 5.67 7.05 36.30
C ASP A 990 5.26 7.69 37.63
N ALA A 991 6.23 8.09 38.46
CA ALA A 991 5.96 8.75 39.74
C ALA A 991 5.32 10.13 39.54
N GLU A 992 5.80 10.92 38.57
CA GLU A 992 5.23 12.23 38.23
C GLU A 992 3.85 12.09 37.58
N ALA A 993 3.66 11.07 36.73
CA ALA A 993 2.37 10.78 36.10
C ALA A 993 1.31 10.34 37.12
N LYS A 994 1.68 9.52 38.11
CA LYS A 994 0.80 9.15 39.23
C LYS A 994 0.48 10.33 40.13
N ALA A 995 1.45 11.21 40.41
CA ALA A 995 1.22 12.43 41.18
C ALA A 995 0.24 13.38 40.47
N TRP A 996 0.43 13.61 39.16
CA TRP A 996 -0.52 14.38 38.34
C TRP A 996 -1.91 13.74 38.33
N LEU A 997 -2.02 12.43 38.14
CA LEU A 997 -3.30 11.73 38.18
C LEU A 997 -3.98 11.87 39.55
N GLY A 998 -3.20 11.90 40.64
CA GLY A 998 -3.68 12.23 41.98
C GLY A 998 -4.32 13.62 42.07
N THR A 999 -3.67 14.65 41.50
CA THR A 999 -4.25 16.01 41.46
C THR A 999 -5.54 16.10 40.65
N VAL A 1000 -5.65 15.31 39.56
CA VAL A 1000 -6.88 15.21 38.76
C VAL A 1000 -7.97 14.48 39.54
N ALA A 1001 -7.62 13.42 40.28
CA ALA A 1001 -8.56 12.71 41.14
C ALA A 1001 -9.09 13.61 42.25
N GLU A 1002 -8.25 14.40 42.92
CA GLU A 1002 -8.68 15.38 43.92
C GLU A 1002 -9.66 16.41 43.34
N ALA A 1003 -9.36 16.97 42.15
CA ALA A 1003 -10.24 17.92 41.48
C ALA A 1003 -11.60 17.28 41.06
N TYR A 1004 -11.59 16.01 40.66
CA TYR A 1004 -12.82 15.28 40.38
C TYR A 1004 -13.61 14.97 41.65
N ALA A 1005 -12.93 14.60 42.75
CA ALA A 1005 -13.55 14.34 44.05
C ALA A 1005 -14.29 15.56 44.60
N GLU A 1006 -13.67 16.74 44.52
CA GLU A 1006 -14.30 18.01 44.91
C GLU A 1006 -15.52 18.32 44.03
N LYS A 1007 -15.44 18.07 42.72
CA LYS A 1007 -16.56 18.28 41.79
C LYS A 1007 -17.72 17.31 42.02
N ALA A 1008 -17.41 16.03 42.29
CA ALA A 1008 -18.39 14.96 42.40
C ALA A 1008 -18.91 14.75 43.83
N ASP A 1009 -18.44 15.56 44.78
CA ASP A 1009 -18.73 15.46 46.23
C ASP A 1009 -18.49 14.04 46.77
N ILE A 1010 -17.35 13.45 46.37
CA ILE A 1010 -16.94 12.11 46.81
C ILE A 1010 -15.64 12.21 47.60
N SER A 1011 -15.52 11.38 48.64
CA SER A 1011 -14.26 11.22 49.38
C SER A 1011 -13.67 9.85 49.03
N TYR A 1012 -12.41 9.82 48.63
CA TYR A 1012 -11.68 8.57 48.48
C TYR A 1012 -11.34 8.03 49.87
N ALA A 1013 -11.58 6.74 50.11
CA ALA A 1013 -11.15 6.10 51.34
C ALA A 1013 -9.61 6.02 51.38
N VAL A 1014 -8.97 7.04 51.95
CA VAL A 1014 -7.52 7.01 52.20
C VAL A 1014 -7.28 6.09 53.40
N SER A 1015 -6.45 5.07 53.23
CA SER A 1015 -5.91 4.29 54.34
C SER A 1015 -4.96 5.18 55.16
N SER A 1016 -5.47 5.76 56.25
CA SER A 1016 -4.65 6.44 57.25
C SER A 1016 -3.85 5.40 58.04
N ALA A 1017 -2.54 5.59 58.11
CA ALA A 1017 -1.63 4.81 58.94
C ALA A 1017 -2.02 4.93 60.44
N GLY A 1018 -2.35 3.81 61.08
CA GLY A 1018 -2.52 3.78 62.54
C GLY A 1018 -3.26 2.55 63.11
N GLY A 1019 -2.49 1.64 63.70
CA GLY A 1019 -2.80 0.94 64.96
C GLY A 1019 -3.89 -0.14 65.01
N GLY A 1020 -3.47 -1.36 65.39
CA GLY A 1020 -4.26 -2.19 66.32
C GLY A 1020 -4.94 -3.45 65.79
N SER A 1021 -4.32 -4.59 66.07
CA SER A 1021 -4.89 -5.89 66.51
C SER A 1021 -6.13 -6.51 65.83
N SER A 1022 -5.90 -7.70 65.26
CA SER A 1022 -6.72 -8.94 65.31
C SER A 1022 -8.25 -8.85 65.25
N GLY A 1023 -8.85 -9.45 64.22
CA GLY A 1023 -10.23 -9.94 64.26
C GLY A 1023 -10.81 -10.29 62.89
N GLN A 1024 -11.02 -11.59 62.63
CA GLN A 1024 -11.91 -12.08 61.57
C GLN A 1024 -13.36 -11.62 61.81
N ALA A 1025 -14.06 -11.20 60.75
CA ALA A 1025 -15.48 -11.51 60.51
C ALA A 1025 -15.89 -11.03 59.09
N GLY A 1026 -16.53 -11.90 58.31
CA GLY A 1026 -16.82 -11.70 56.88
C GLY A 1026 -18.25 -11.31 56.51
N ALA A 1027 -18.46 -11.13 55.21
CA ALA A 1027 -19.72 -11.16 54.46
C ALA A 1027 -19.41 -11.52 52.98
N PRO A 1028 -20.37 -12.07 52.20
CA PRO A 1028 -20.26 -13.39 51.60
C PRO A 1028 -19.50 -13.41 50.26
N VAL A 1029 -18.59 -14.37 50.13
CA VAL A 1029 -17.95 -14.75 48.86
C VAL A 1029 -18.62 -16.03 48.39
N ILE A 1030 -19.15 -16.04 47.16
CA ILE A 1030 -19.58 -17.28 46.49
C ILE A 1030 -18.34 -18.17 46.42
N SER A 1031 -18.38 -19.32 47.09
CA SER A 1031 -17.20 -20.17 47.22
C SER A 1031 -16.81 -20.75 45.86
N SER A 1032 -15.51 -20.91 45.59
CA SER A 1032 -15.05 -21.49 44.31
C SER A 1032 -15.65 -22.88 44.05
N ALA A 1033 -16.03 -23.61 45.11
CA ALA A 1033 -16.72 -24.89 45.01
C ALA A 1033 -18.16 -24.78 44.44
N GLU A 1034 -18.86 -23.67 44.65
CA GLU A 1034 -20.17 -23.43 44.04
C GLU A 1034 -20.04 -23.06 42.56
N MET A 1035 -18.98 -22.31 42.22
CA MET A 1035 -18.64 -21.95 40.84
C MET A 1035 -18.21 -23.19 40.03
N GLU A 1036 -17.42 -24.09 40.64
CA GLU A 1036 -17.05 -25.39 40.04
C GLU A 1036 -18.27 -26.31 39.86
N LYS A 1037 -19.19 -26.35 40.84
CA LYS A 1037 -20.46 -27.08 40.68
C LYS A 1037 -21.34 -26.51 39.57
N MET A 1038 -21.33 -25.19 39.38
CA MET A 1038 -22.08 -24.52 38.32
C MET A 1038 -21.47 -24.82 36.94
N GLN A 1039 -20.13 -24.79 36.84
CA GLN A 1039 -19.40 -25.20 35.63
C GLN A 1039 -19.59 -26.68 35.31
N GLN A 1040 -19.58 -27.57 36.31
CA GLN A 1040 -19.88 -28.99 36.12
C GLN A 1040 -21.32 -29.21 35.62
N LYS A 1041 -22.32 -28.54 36.22
CA LYS A 1041 -23.70 -28.60 35.73
C LYS A 1041 -23.84 -28.09 34.30
N GLN A 1042 -23.09 -27.05 33.93
CA GLN A 1042 -23.10 -26.51 32.58
C GLN A 1042 -22.47 -27.48 31.57
N HIS A 1043 -21.33 -28.10 31.91
CA HIS A 1043 -20.71 -29.14 31.08
C HIS A 1043 -21.59 -30.38 30.93
N GLU A 1044 -22.29 -30.77 32.00
CA GLU A 1044 -23.20 -31.89 31.98
C GLU A 1044 -24.44 -31.60 31.12
N HIS A 1045 -24.93 -30.36 31.14
CA HIS A 1045 -26.02 -29.92 30.27
C HIS A 1045 -25.63 -29.92 28.78
N ILE A 1046 -24.41 -29.45 28.46
CA ILE A 1046 -23.86 -29.52 27.09
C ILE A 1046 -23.72 -30.98 26.64
N ARG A 1047 -23.25 -31.88 27.51
CA ARG A 1047 -23.12 -33.30 27.20
C ARG A 1047 -24.47 -33.97 26.92
N GLN A 1048 -25.51 -33.59 27.65
CA GLN A 1048 -26.88 -34.04 27.38
C GLN A 1048 -27.40 -33.53 26.03
N GLN A 1049 -27.13 -32.29 25.68
CA GLN A 1049 -27.50 -31.73 24.37
C GLN A 1049 -26.80 -32.48 23.21
N ILE A 1050 -25.51 -32.78 23.36
CA ILE A 1050 -24.75 -33.57 22.38
C ILE A 1050 -25.31 -34.99 22.23
N GLN A 1051 -25.69 -35.65 23.34
CA GLN A 1051 -26.30 -36.98 23.29
C GLN A 1051 -27.67 -36.99 22.61
N VAL A 1052 -28.48 -35.94 22.82
CA VAL A 1052 -29.79 -35.80 22.15
C VAL A 1052 -29.60 -35.56 20.65
N LEU A 1053 -28.66 -34.69 20.27
CA LEU A 1053 -28.32 -34.43 18.87
C LEU A 1053 -27.76 -35.67 18.16
N ALA A 1054 -26.91 -36.45 18.84
CA ALA A 1054 -26.38 -37.69 18.30
C ALA A 1054 -27.46 -38.78 18.10
N ARG A 1055 -28.43 -38.87 19.02
CA ARG A 1055 -29.62 -39.75 18.82
C ARG A 1055 -30.48 -39.29 17.65
N TYR A 1056 -30.66 -37.98 17.48
CA TYR A 1056 -31.40 -37.43 16.34
C TYR A 1056 -30.67 -37.68 15.01
N ALA A 1057 -29.35 -37.63 15.01
CA ALA A 1057 -28.50 -37.90 13.85
C ALA A 1057 -28.18 -39.40 13.61
N GLY A 1058 -28.68 -40.32 14.46
CA GLY A 1058 -28.42 -41.75 14.36
C GLY A 1058 -26.96 -42.17 14.60
N MET A 1059 -26.16 -41.35 15.28
CA MET A 1059 -24.74 -41.56 15.54
C MET A 1059 -24.50 -42.20 16.92
N ASP A 1060 -23.75 -43.30 16.98
CA ASP A 1060 -23.33 -43.92 18.24
C ASP A 1060 -21.99 -43.33 18.74
N LEU A 1061 -22.08 -42.44 19.72
CA LEU A 1061 -20.94 -41.75 20.33
C LEU A 1061 -19.94 -42.68 21.05
N ARG A 1062 -20.26 -43.98 21.25
CA ARG A 1062 -19.38 -44.96 21.89
C ARG A 1062 -18.70 -45.92 20.92
N GLU A 1063 -18.96 -45.82 19.62
CA GLU A 1063 -18.40 -46.71 18.61
C GLU A 1063 -16.86 -46.67 18.63
N GLY A 1064 -16.27 -45.48 18.61
CA GLY A 1064 -14.81 -45.32 18.67
C GLY A 1064 -14.19 -45.82 19.99
N ALA A 1065 -14.88 -45.67 21.12
CA ALA A 1065 -14.40 -46.17 22.41
C ALA A 1065 -14.41 -47.71 22.47
N ARG A 1066 -15.45 -48.35 21.90
CA ARG A 1066 -15.50 -49.82 21.76
C ARG A 1066 -14.45 -50.36 20.82
N MET A 1067 -14.15 -49.67 19.73
CA MET A 1067 -13.07 -50.06 18.82
C MET A 1067 -11.71 -49.98 19.52
N ALA A 1068 -11.46 -48.91 20.29
CA ALA A 1068 -10.23 -48.75 21.07
C ALA A 1068 -10.08 -49.82 22.18
N GLU A 1069 -11.16 -50.17 22.89
CA GLU A 1069 -11.13 -51.26 23.87
C GLU A 1069 -10.84 -52.63 23.21
N ASN A 1070 -11.41 -52.88 22.03
CA ASN A 1070 -11.20 -54.12 21.29
C ASN A 1070 -9.75 -54.23 20.75
N GLU A 1071 -9.20 -53.13 20.24
CA GLU A 1071 -7.78 -53.05 19.84
C GLU A 1071 -6.84 -53.25 21.02
N ARG A 1072 -7.18 -52.71 22.20
CA ARG A 1072 -6.38 -52.89 23.41
C ARG A 1072 -6.38 -54.34 23.89
N ALA A 1073 -7.51 -55.04 23.76
CA ALA A 1073 -7.60 -56.47 24.04
C ALA A 1073 -6.75 -57.31 23.06
N ILE A 1074 -6.79 -56.98 21.76
CA ILE A 1074 -5.98 -57.65 20.73
C ILE A 1074 -4.48 -57.41 20.98
N ALA A 1075 -4.09 -56.19 21.36
CA ALA A 1075 -2.72 -55.85 21.69
C ALA A 1075 -2.20 -56.62 22.92
N LEU A 1076 -3.03 -56.77 23.96
CA LEU A 1076 -2.71 -57.58 25.14
C LEU A 1076 -2.54 -59.06 24.80
N GLU A 1077 -3.37 -59.60 23.92
CA GLU A 1077 -3.25 -60.98 23.46
C GLU A 1077 -1.96 -61.19 22.65
N ALA A 1078 -1.65 -60.26 21.74
CA ALA A 1078 -0.40 -60.27 20.96
C ALA A 1078 0.84 -60.15 21.85
N GLN A 1079 0.80 -59.29 22.88
CA GLN A 1079 1.87 -59.15 23.87
C GLN A 1079 2.08 -60.45 24.66
N SER A 1080 0.99 -61.16 25.02
CA SER A 1080 1.10 -62.44 25.71
C SER A 1080 1.77 -63.52 24.85
N LYS A 1081 1.43 -63.58 23.55
CA LYS A 1081 2.06 -64.50 22.59
C LYS A 1081 3.53 -64.17 22.36
N LEU A 1082 3.88 -62.89 22.32
CA LEU A 1082 5.26 -62.42 22.21
C LEU A 1082 6.08 -62.80 23.45
N ASN A 1083 5.50 -62.67 24.65
CA ASN A 1083 6.15 -63.07 25.90
C ASN A 1083 6.36 -64.59 26.00
N ILE A 1084 5.45 -65.39 25.45
CA ILE A 1084 5.61 -66.86 25.35
C ILE A 1084 6.76 -67.20 24.41
N PHE A 1085 6.84 -66.54 23.24
CA PHE A 1085 7.96 -66.73 22.31
C PHE A 1085 9.31 -66.31 22.91
N LEU A 1086 9.35 -65.21 23.66
CA LEU A 1086 10.57 -64.76 24.36
C LEU A 1086 10.99 -65.70 25.50
N ALA A 1087 10.08 -66.53 26.03
CA ALA A 1087 10.40 -67.53 27.05
C ALA A 1087 10.89 -68.87 26.47
N GLU A 1088 10.71 -69.11 25.16
CA GLU A 1088 11.20 -70.30 24.45
C GLU A 1088 12.61 -70.10 23.82
N PHE A 1089 13.16 -68.88 23.85
CA PHE A 1089 14.48 -68.54 23.30
C PHE A 1089 15.58 -68.38 24.37
#